data_AF-A0A819KZ71-F1
#
_entry.id   AF-A0A819KZ71-F1
#
_cell.length_a   1.000
_cell.length_b   1.000
_cell.length_c   1.000
_cell.angle_alpha   90.00
_cell.angle_beta   90.00
_cell.angle_gamma   90.00
#
_symmetry.space_group_name_H-M   'P 1'
#
loop_
_entity.id
_entity.type
_entity.pdbx_description
1 polymer ?
#
loop_
_entity_poly.entity_id
_entity_poly.type
_entity_poly.pdbx_seq_one_letter_code
_entity_poly.pdbx_strand_id
1 'polypeptide(L)'
;MISLKGTDDYPTPVSTFSILTYNCLASNLAEAQYFPKTNPAYLDFSYRSKLFERELQSFNADIVCLQEMHKDDLRRWLNPFLSQLGYGEGIFAERGGDKAKDGVVIFFKRDKFKLINQHRLGYFDSAQAQFPKEKTLATYNAALFCLLQIQNSKTSTSDKKEEQIWICTTHLNWNHSLPATQLFQIRTLFSELSRLNKETHDSPFVIVGDFNSKPDSIVHDYIKNGVLTDTADYYSKVREVYLPLFNDDPTKTTKYLTEPHTYKKALESAYNDSTFLMPFTTRIVDHFCGTIDYIYYQRDRIRPRQLLNALYNDGEQAKRDDFTLPNEQHPSDHLPLMAEFVLLPSSSTNDNIRTTTTTVLFIRHIIIMKAVRKVDINLLKSMPLPNWDDDTSKASRGKLLIIGGSRRLPGAIILAARAALRIGCGTVRAAVPESIAVPMGVAVPELMIIPLPETSHGTIAASAASKLLKEQMKACVAVVLGPGIDEDKETEKAIHELLAKTPLPMVVDAQALFAYDVKQKPIAPRILTPHEDEFKALTNGKEVDMTAPESDANEFAQQSNAILVLKGQNTFIATPEGSIFKNEAGSRALGTAGSGDTLAGIIGGLLAQGMQPTAAAVWGVYFHAVAGETVSKEVGHDGAMASDFIDRLPTIQRRLREETDNSDGK
;
A
#
# COMPACT_ATOMS: atom_id res chain seq x y z
N MET A 1 9.68 -3.72 19.09
CA MET A 1 8.57 -4.35 18.32
C MET A 1 7.35 -3.46 18.41
N ILE A 2 6.63 -3.25 17.30
CA ILE A 2 5.30 -2.62 17.23
C ILE A 2 4.25 -3.72 17.27
N SER A 3 3.27 -3.56 18.16
CA SER A 3 2.09 -4.43 18.19
C SER A 3 1.12 -4.07 17.07
N LEU A 4 0.71 -5.07 16.29
CA LEU A 4 -0.37 -4.91 15.33
C LEU A 4 -1.69 -4.99 16.13
N LYS A 5 -2.47 -3.89 16.15
CA LYS A 5 -3.72 -3.83 16.92
C LYS A 5 -4.72 -4.87 16.38
N GLY A 6 -5.22 -5.74 17.27
CA GLY A 6 -6.32 -6.66 16.97
C GLY A 6 -6.16 -8.11 17.45
N THR A 7 -5.21 -8.40 18.33
CA THR A 7 -4.87 -9.78 18.76
C THR A 7 -5.95 -10.50 19.56
N ASP A 8 -6.96 -9.79 20.05
CA ASP A 8 -8.05 -10.36 20.86
C ASP A 8 -9.22 -10.95 20.03
N ASP A 9 -9.15 -10.88 18.69
CA ASP A 9 -10.17 -11.41 17.77
C ASP A 9 -9.77 -12.74 17.11
N TYR A 10 -8.56 -13.23 17.38
CA TYR A 10 -8.12 -14.50 16.80
C TYR A 10 -8.71 -15.68 17.59
N PRO A 11 -9.08 -16.80 16.93
CA PRO A 11 -9.28 -18.06 17.63
C PRO A 11 -8.08 -18.32 18.54
N THR A 12 -8.31 -18.87 19.74
CA THR A 12 -7.26 -19.16 20.71
C THR A 12 -6.05 -19.79 20.01
N PRO A 13 -4.89 -19.10 19.94
CA PRO A 13 -3.78 -19.55 19.13
C PRO A 13 -3.18 -20.82 19.70
N VAL A 14 -2.75 -21.73 18.83
CA VAL A 14 -2.10 -22.98 19.22
C VAL A 14 -0.73 -22.70 19.83
N SER A 15 -0.02 -21.73 19.25
CA SER A 15 1.28 -21.26 19.71
C SER A 15 1.57 -19.85 19.19
N THR A 16 2.58 -19.21 19.78
CA THR A 16 3.19 -17.96 19.33
C THR A 16 4.66 -18.20 19.08
N PHE A 17 5.21 -17.62 18.02
CA PHE A 17 6.64 -17.71 17.74
C PHE A 17 7.13 -16.46 17.04
N SER A 18 8.40 -16.13 17.21
CA SER A 18 9.05 -15.06 16.46
C SER A 18 10.06 -15.58 15.45
N ILE A 19 10.17 -14.90 14.31
CA ILE A 19 11.15 -15.18 13.27
C ILE A 19 11.92 -13.90 12.92
N LEU A 20 13.24 -14.02 12.85
CA LEU A 20 14.17 -13.00 12.38
C LEU A 20 14.74 -13.45 11.02
N THR A 21 14.80 -12.55 10.04
CA THR A 21 15.57 -12.73 8.81
C THR A 21 16.60 -11.63 8.66
N TYR A 22 17.83 -12.00 8.30
CA TYR A 22 18.93 -11.04 8.19
C TYR A 22 20.06 -11.53 7.25
N ASN A 23 20.31 -10.81 6.15
CA ASN A 23 21.53 -10.99 5.36
C ASN A 23 22.73 -10.44 6.16
N CYS A 24 23.72 -11.29 6.41
CA CYS A 24 24.80 -11.02 7.36
C CYS A 24 26.03 -10.35 6.76
N LEU A 25 26.08 -10.18 5.43
CA LEU A 25 27.28 -9.79 4.69
C LEU A 25 28.49 -10.69 5.02
N ALA A 26 28.70 -11.72 4.20
CA ALA A 26 29.74 -12.71 4.45
C ALA A 26 31.11 -12.03 4.68
N SER A 27 31.95 -12.59 5.55
CA SER A 27 33.26 -12.01 5.88
C SER A 27 34.16 -11.81 4.66
N ASN A 28 34.04 -12.67 3.65
CA ASN A 28 34.76 -12.58 2.38
C ASN A 28 34.12 -11.59 1.37
N LEU A 29 32.98 -10.98 1.69
CA LEU A 29 32.30 -9.98 0.86
C LEU A 29 32.40 -8.58 1.47
N ALA A 30 32.70 -8.48 2.78
CA ALA A 30 32.91 -7.21 3.50
C ALA A 30 34.27 -6.56 3.18
N GLU A 31 34.54 -6.29 1.90
CA GLU A 31 35.78 -5.67 1.44
C GLU A 31 35.58 -4.19 1.12
N ALA A 32 36.59 -3.35 1.42
CA ALA A 32 36.53 -1.90 1.22
C ALA A 32 36.24 -1.48 -0.24
N GLN A 33 36.55 -2.34 -1.21
CA GLN A 33 36.24 -2.09 -2.62
C GLN A 33 34.74 -2.07 -2.93
N TYR A 34 33.93 -2.82 -2.18
CA TYR A 34 32.46 -2.85 -2.31
C TYR A 34 31.79 -1.79 -1.42
N PHE A 35 32.49 -1.29 -0.42
CA PHE A 35 31.99 -0.32 0.56
C PHE A 35 32.92 0.89 0.70
N PRO A 36 33.16 1.67 -0.38
CA PRO A 36 34.18 2.73 -0.40
C PRO A 36 33.89 3.88 0.56
N LYS A 37 32.64 4.02 1.02
CA LYS A 37 32.18 5.06 1.96
C LYS A 37 32.10 4.58 3.41
N THR A 38 32.26 3.28 3.66
CA THR A 38 32.26 2.71 5.00
C THR A 38 33.66 2.83 5.60
N ASN A 39 33.76 3.24 6.87
CA ASN A 39 35.02 3.19 7.60
C ASN A 39 35.53 1.73 7.62
N PRO A 40 36.74 1.43 7.13
CA PRO A 40 37.25 0.06 7.07
C PRO A 40 37.25 -0.69 8.41
N ALA A 41 37.35 0.03 9.54
CA ALA A 41 37.24 -0.58 10.86
C ALA A 41 35.87 -1.24 11.11
N TYR A 42 34.80 -0.73 10.48
CA TYR A 42 33.45 -1.28 10.60
C TYR A 42 33.21 -2.47 9.66
N LEU A 43 34.08 -2.71 8.68
CA LEU A 43 34.03 -3.90 7.82
C LEU A 43 34.70 -5.12 8.48
N ASP A 44 35.60 -4.87 9.43
CA ASP A 44 36.34 -5.90 10.15
C ASP A 44 35.38 -6.87 10.86
N PHE A 45 35.58 -8.17 10.62
CA PHE A 45 34.70 -9.20 11.15
C PHE A 45 34.67 -9.22 12.69
N SER A 46 35.76 -8.90 13.38
CA SER A 46 35.79 -8.85 14.84
C SER A 46 34.93 -7.71 15.39
N TYR A 47 34.78 -6.61 14.65
CA TYR A 47 33.86 -5.53 14.97
C TYR A 47 32.40 -5.93 14.68
N ARG A 48 32.13 -6.37 13.44
CA ARG A 48 30.79 -6.73 12.99
C ARG A 48 30.18 -7.86 13.82
N SER A 49 30.95 -8.89 14.13
CA SER A 49 30.50 -10.02 14.96
C SER A 49 30.00 -9.58 16.34
N LYS A 50 30.63 -8.59 16.98
CA LYS A 50 30.19 -8.07 18.28
C LYS A 50 28.88 -7.31 18.21
N LEU A 51 28.66 -6.55 17.14
CA LEU A 51 27.38 -5.90 16.88
C LEU A 51 26.28 -6.94 16.59
N PHE A 52 26.57 -7.96 15.77
CA PHE A 52 25.66 -9.08 15.54
C PHE A 52 25.28 -9.80 16.83
N GLU A 53 26.25 -10.09 17.72
CA GLU A 53 25.97 -10.69 19.03
C GLU A 53 24.97 -9.84 19.82
N ARG A 54 25.18 -8.51 19.87
CA ARG A 54 24.29 -7.57 20.57
C ARG A 54 22.89 -7.56 19.95
N GLU A 55 22.78 -7.46 18.63
CA GLU A 55 21.51 -7.41 17.92
C GLU A 55 20.74 -8.73 18.08
N LEU A 56 21.37 -9.88 17.81
CA LEU A 56 20.74 -11.20 17.95
C LEU A 56 20.29 -11.47 19.39
N GLN A 57 21.10 -11.11 20.38
CA GLN A 57 20.73 -11.23 21.79
C GLN A 57 19.55 -10.31 22.15
N SER A 58 19.52 -9.09 21.61
CA SER A 58 18.43 -8.13 21.85
C SER A 58 17.12 -8.56 21.20
N PHE A 59 17.17 -9.10 19.98
CA PHE A 59 15.99 -9.58 19.27
C PHE A 59 15.45 -10.87 19.90
N ASN A 60 16.33 -11.80 20.28
CA ASN A 60 16.00 -13.04 20.97
C ASN A 60 14.88 -13.85 20.28
N ALA A 61 14.86 -13.83 18.93
CA ALA A 61 13.81 -14.44 18.12
C ALA A 61 13.77 -15.97 18.29
N ASP A 62 12.61 -16.61 18.19
CA ASP A 62 12.55 -18.06 18.39
C ASP A 62 13.16 -18.85 17.23
N ILE A 63 13.13 -18.28 16.03
CA ILE A 63 13.72 -18.78 14.79
C ILE A 63 14.56 -17.65 14.17
N VAL A 64 15.76 -17.97 13.72
CA VAL A 64 16.69 -17.02 13.08
C VAL A 64 17.11 -17.59 11.72
N CYS A 65 16.82 -16.86 10.65
CA CYS A 65 17.14 -17.21 9.27
C CYS A 65 18.15 -16.20 8.72
N LEU A 66 19.33 -16.68 8.32
CA LEU A 66 20.39 -15.78 7.85
C LEU A 66 20.81 -16.13 6.43
N GLN A 67 21.15 -15.09 5.68
CA GLN A 67 21.71 -15.17 4.32
C GLN A 67 23.16 -14.68 4.35
N GLU A 68 23.94 -15.08 3.33
CA GLU A 68 25.39 -14.80 3.25
C GLU A 68 26.20 -15.22 4.48
N MET A 69 25.83 -16.32 5.10
CA MET A 69 26.56 -16.82 6.25
C MET A 69 27.79 -17.60 5.81
N HIS A 70 28.99 -17.09 6.11
CA HIS A 70 30.25 -17.78 5.81
C HIS A 70 30.39 -19.04 6.69
N LYS A 71 30.80 -20.15 6.07
CA LYS A 71 30.81 -21.49 6.68
C LYS A 71 31.74 -21.63 7.87
N ASP A 72 32.94 -21.03 7.81
CA ASP A 72 33.86 -21.06 8.95
C ASP A 72 33.36 -20.21 10.12
N ASP A 73 32.74 -19.07 9.82
CA ASP A 73 32.24 -18.14 10.83
C ASP A 73 31.01 -18.70 11.54
N LEU A 74 30.14 -19.38 10.78
CA LEU A 74 29.05 -20.18 11.32
C LEU A 74 29.57 -21.20 12.34
N ARG A 75 30.59 -21.99 11.96
CA ARG A 75 31.11 -23.07 12.80
C ARG A 75 31.86 -22.57 14.02
N ARG A 76 32.72 -21.56 13.86
CA ARG A 76 33.68 -21.13 14.90
C ARG A 76 33.12 -20.06 15.83
N TRP A 77 32.17 -19.25 15.38
CA TRP A 77 31.64 -18.12 16.12
C TRP A 77 30.14 -18.27 16.40
N LEU A 78 29.31 -18.30 15.34
CA LEU A 78 27.86 -18.12 15.52
C LEU A 78 27.19 -19.33 16.19
N ASN A 79 27.55 -20.55 15.82
CA ASN A 79 27.04 -21.78 16.47
C ASN A 79 27.36 -21.80 17.98
N PRO A 80 28.62 -21.60 18.43
CA PRO A 80 28.93 -21.48 19.86
C PRO A 80 28.13 -20.39 20.57
N PHE A 81 28.03 -19.19 19.98
CA PHE A 81 27.32 -18.07 20.57
C PHE A 81 25.82 -18.34 20.71
N LEU A 82 25.13 -18.74 19.63
CA LEU A 82 23.69 -19.02 19.68
C LEU A 82 23.38 -20.26 20.53
N SER A 83 24.30 -21.22 20.66
CA SER A 83 24.12 -22.33 21.59
C SER A 83 24.03 -21.85 23.05
N GLN A 84 24.73 -20.76 23.42
CA GLN A 84 24.60 -20.16 24.76
C GLN A 84 23.24 -19.48 24.97
N LEU A 85 22.60 -19.03 23.89
CA LEU A 85 21.25 -18.46 23.89
C LEU A 85 20.12 -19.51 23.73
N GLY A 86 20.46 -20.80 23.73
CA GLY A 86 19.49 -21.91 23.71
C GLY A 86 19.10 -22.43 22.32
N TYR A 87 19.79 -22.00 21.25
CA TYR A 87 19.51 -22.46 19.89
C TYR A 87 20.18 -23.80 19.57
N GLY A 88 19.57 -24.56 18.66
CA GLY A 88 20.20 -25.71 17.97
C GLY A 88 21.48 -25.33 17.21
N GLU A 89 22.23 -26.34 16.78
CA GLU A 89 23.23 -26.12 15.72
C GLU A 89 22.52 -25.65 14.45
N GLY A 90 23.08 -24.64 13.77
CA GLY A 90 22.46 -24.05 12.59
C GLY A 90 22.37 -25.05 11.43
N ILE A 91 21.18 -25.19 10.85
CA ILE A 91 21.01 -25.99 9.64
C ILE A 91 21.45 -25.15 8.47
N PHE A 92 22.53 -25.55 7.81
CA PHE A 92 23.18 -24.78 6.74
C PHE A 92 22.90 -25.38 5.36
N ALA A 93 22.63 -24.52 4.38
CA ALA A 93 22.68 -24.86 2.96
C ALA A 93 23.70 -23.94 2.27
N GLU A 94 24.81 -24.53 1.84
CA GLU A 94 25.88 -23.84 1.12
C GLU A 94 25.39 -23.47 -0.28
N ARG A 95 25.79 -22.28 -0.75
CA ARG A 95 25.62 -21.91 -2.16
C ARG A 95 26.50 -22.84 -3.00
N GLY A 96 26.03 -23.25 -4.18
CA GLY A 96 26.79 -24.18 -5.02
C GLY A 96 28.07 -23.58 -5.62
N GLY A 97 28.89 -24.43 -6.24
CA GLY A 97 30.11 -24.05 -6.96
C GLY A 97 31.38 -24.06 -6.08
N ASP A 98 32.52 -24.37 -6.71
CA ASP A 98 33.78 -24.71 -6.01
C ASP A 98 34.41 -23.57 -5.18
N LYS A 99 33.90 -22.34 -5.33
CA LYS A 99 34.41 -21.13 -4.64
C LYS A 99 33.45 -20.55 -3.61
N ALA A 100 32.20 -21.01 -3.57
CA ALA A 100 31.24 -20.50 -2.61
C ALA A 100 31.64 -20.93 -1.20
N LYS A 101 31.70 -19.97 -0.28
CA LYS A 101 31.97 -20.23 1.15
C LYS A 101 30.83 -19.77 2.05
N ASP A 102 29.79 -19.20 1.44
CA ASP A 102 28.63 -18.64 2.08
C ASP A 102 27.35 -19.41 1.69
N GLY A 103 26.29 -19.19 2.45
CA GLY A 103 25.01 -19.84 2.20
C GLY A 103 23.91 -19.30 3.09
N VAL A 104 22.82 -20.05 3.17
CA VAL A 104 21.69 -19.74 4.05
C VAL A 104 21.66 -20.67 5.25
N VAL A 105 21.24 -20.17 6.41
CA VAL A 105 21.17 -20.95 7.65
C VAL A 105 19.88 -20.69 8.41
N ILE A 106 19.32 -21.73 9.02
CA ILE A 106 18.19 -21.64 9.96
C ILE A 106 18.63 -22.13 11.34
N PHE A 107 18.36 -21.30 12.35
CA PHE A 107 18.45 -21.65 13.77
C PHE A 107 17.06 -21.60 14.40
N PHE A 108 16.86 -22.39 15.45
CA PHE A 108 15.65 -22.35 16.27
C PHE A 108 15.97 -22.75 17.72
N LYS A 109 15.19 -22.23 18.67
CA LYS A 109 15.34 -22.57 20.09
C LYS A 109 14.91 -24.00 20.39
N ARG A 110 15.75 -24.75 21.12
CA ARG A 110 15.57 -26.20 21.36
C ARG A 110 14.39 -26.54 22.26
N ASP A 111 14.00 -25.60 23.13
CA ASP A 111 12.88 -25.71 24.07
C ASP A 111 11.51 -25.43 23.41
N LYS A 112 11.51 -24.77 22.24
CA LYS A 112 10.29 -24.44 21.49
C LYS A 112 10.09 -25.31 20.25
N PHE A 113 11.16 -25.74 19.60
CA PHE A 113 11.09 -26.44 18.32
C PHE A 113 11.93 -27.70 18.26
N LYS A 114 11.44 -28.69 17.53
CA LYS A 114 12.17 -29.89 17.15
C LYS A 114 12.20 -30.01 15.63
N LEU A 115 13.37 -30.23 15.06
CA LEU A 115 13.51 -30.51 13.62
C LEU A 115 12.93 -31.89 13.30
N ILE A 116 12.03 -31.93 12.32
CA ILE A 116 11.42 -33.17 11.81
C ILE A 116 12.01 -33.53 10.46
N ASN A 117 12.12 -32.56 9.57
CA ASN A 117 12.66 -32.76 8.24
C ASN A 117 13.40 -31.50 7.78
N GLN A 118 14.35 -31.68 6.88
CA GLN A 118 15.02 -30.59 6.20
C GLN A 118 15.18 -30.91 4.71
N HIS A 119 15.06 -29.89 3.87
CA HIS A 119 15.27 -30.03 2.43
C HIS A 119 16.10 -28.87 1.92
N ARG A 120 17.12 -29.19 1.11
CA ARG A 120 17.98 -28.20 0.46
C ARG A 120 17.61 -28.15 -1.01
N LEU A 121 17.38 -26.95 -1.52
CA LEU A 121 17.09 -26.70 -2.92
C LEU A 121 18.25 -25.92 -3.53
N GLY A 122 18.99 -26.55 -4.44
CA GLY A 122 19.98 -25.90 -5.29
C GLY A 122 19.34 -25.47 -6.62
N TYR A 123 19.25 -24.17 -6.88
CA TYR A 123 18.59 -23.68 -8.09
C TYR A 123 19.35 -24.06 -9.37
N PHE A 124 20.67 -24.21 -9.27
CA PHE A 124 21.52 -24.68 -10.36
C PHE A 124 21.08 -26.05 -10.88
N ASP A 125 20.91 -27.02 -9.99
CA ASP A 125 20.55 -28.39 -10.36
C ASP A 125 19.14 -28.44 -10.96
N SER A 126 18.20 -27.67 -10.40
CA SER A 126 16.85 -27.53 -10.95
C SER A 126 16.86 -26.92 -12.36
N ALA A 127 17.66 -25.87 -12.57
CA ALA A 127 17.80 -25.24 -13.89
C ALA A 127 18.45 -26.19 -14.90
N GLN A 128 19.48 -26.94 -14.52
CA GLN A 128 20.11 -27.93 -15.39
C GLN A 128 19.16 -29.06 -15.75
N ALA A 129 18.34 -29.53 -14.81
CA ALA A 129 17.36 -30.57 -15.05
C ALA A 129 16.24 -30.11 -16.01
N GLN A 130 15.75 -28.88 -15.84
CA GLN A 130 14.60 -28.37 -16.60
C GLN A 130 15.01 -27.73 -17.92
N PHE A 131 16.10 -26.97 -17.94
CA PHE A 131 16.57 -26.15 -19.07
C PHE A 131 18.09 -26.29 -19.26
N PRO A 132 18.61 -27.49 -19.59
CA PRO A 132 20.06 -27.78 -19.62
C PRO A 132 20.87 -26.91 -20.59
N LYS A 133 20.22 -26.30 -21.59
CA LYS A 133 20.86 -25.44 -22.59
C LYS A 133 20.94 -23.97 -22.18
N GLU A 134 20.17 -23.54 -21.18
CA GLU A 134 20.08 -22.14 -20.77
C GLU A 134 20.92 -21.86 -19.52
N LYS A 135 22.16 -21.43 -19.76
CA LYS A 135 23.14 -21.23 -18.70
C LYS A 135 22.81 -20.05 -17.79
N THR A 136 22.04 -19.07 -18.27
CA THR A 136 21.71 -17.89 -17.46
C THR A 136 20.77 -18.21 -16.28
N LEU A 137 19.97 -19.27 -16.40
CA LEU A 137 19.10 -19.74 -15.31
C LEU A 137 19.87 -20.57 -14.27
N ALA A 138 20.94 -21.25 -14.68
CA ALA A 138 21.76 -22.12 -13.85
C ALA A 138 22.74 -21.33 -12.97
N THR A 139 22.19 -20.74 -11.90
CA THR A 139 22.93 -19.98 -10.87
C THR A 139 23.03 -20.77 -9.57
N TYR A 140 24.14 -20.59 -8.86
CA TYR A 140 24.47 -21.41 -7.69
C TYR A 140 23.72 -21.07 -6.39
N ASN A 141 22.76 -20.16 -6.43
CA ASN A 141 21.90 -19.81 -5.30
C ASN A 141 21.20 -21.04 -4.68
N ALA A 142 20.78 -20.93 -3.43
CA ALA A 142 20.13 -22.00 -2.70
C ALA A 142 18.96 -21.51 -1.82
N ALA A 143 18.04 -22.42 -1.54
CA ALA A 143 17.03 -22.29 -0.50
C ALA A 143 17.10 -23.47 0.48
N LEU A 144 16.69 -23.23 1.72
CA LEU A 144 16.66 -24.21 2.78
C LEU A 144 15.27 -24.25 3.42
N PHE A 145 14.71 -25.44 3.53
CA PHE A 145 13.43 -25.72 4.17
C PHE A 145 13.68 -26.54 5.43
N CYS A 146 13.10 -26.15 6.56
CA CYS A 146 13.08 -26.92 7.80
C CYS A 146 11.63 -27.10 8.25
N LEU A 147 11.20 -28.35 8.41
CA LEU A 147 9.93 -28.67 9.06
C LEU A 147 10.18 -28.76 10.55
N LEU A 148 9.62 -27.82 11.28
CA LEU A 148 9.76 -27.71 12.72
C LEU A 148 8.46 -28.13 13.39
N GLN A 149 8.55 -29.03 14.36
CA GLN A 149 7.47 -29.35 15.27
C GLN A 149 7.50 -28.39 16.47
N ILE A 150 6.34 -27.85 16.83
CA ILE A 150 6.17 -26.95 17.97
C ILE A 150 6.02 -27.76 19.26
N GLN A 151 6.85 -27.45 20.25
CA GLN A 151 6.79 -28.06 21.58
C GLN A 151 5.78 -27.32 22.47
N ASN A 152 5.09 -28.06 23.35
CA ASN A 152 4.15 -27.52 24.35
C ASN A 152 2.95 -26.73 23.78
N SER A 153 2.35 -27.18 22.66
CA SER A 153 1.15 -26.56 22.11
C SER A 153 -0.08 -26.70 23.04
N LYS A 154 -0.94 -25.68 23.08
CA LYS A 154 -2.14 -25.65 23.94
C LYS A 154 -3.34 -26.42 23.35
N THR A 155 -3.15 -27.61 22.81
CA THR A 155 -4.26 -28.41 22.26
C THR A 155 -4.91 -29.28 23.35
N SER A 156 -6.18 -29.01 23.65
CA SER A 156 -6.95 -29.61 24.76
C SER A 156 -7.79 -30.83 24.38
N THR A 157 -7.42 -31.59 23.35
CA THR A 157 -8.18 -32.78 22.93
C THR A 157 -7.26 -34.00 22.82
N SER A 158 -7.85 -35.17 23.06
CA SER A 158 -7.21 -36.50 23.16
C SER A 158 -6.50 -37.00 21.89
N ASP A 159 -6.52 -36.22 20.81
CA ASP A 159 -5.75 -36.45 19.57
C ASP A 159 -4.64 -35.40 19.47
N LYS A 160 -3.53 -35.62 20.17
CA LYS A 160 -2.31 -34.78 20.07
C LYS A 160 -1.65 -34.98 18.69
N LYS A 161 -2.21 -34.43 17.62
CA LYS A 161 -1.40 -34.10 16.44
C LYS A 161 -0.53 -32.90 16.82
N GLU A 162 0.77 -33.16 16.94
CA GLU A 162 1.76 -32.13 17.23
C GLU A 162 1.83 -31.18 16.02
N GLU A 163 1.55 -29.89 16.22
CA GLU A 163 1.54 -28.92 15.12
C GLU A 163 2.95 -28.72 14.55
N GLN A 164 3.02 -28.62 13.23
CA GLN A 164 4.26 -28.48 12.48
C GLN A 164 4.21 -27.21 11.62
N ILE A 165 5.38 -26.67 11.31
CA ILE A 165 5.53 -25.48 10.47
C ILE A 165 6.76 -25.61 9.59
N TRP A 166 6.61 -25.29 8.30
CA TRP A 166 7.72 -25.15 7.38
C TRP A 166 8.33 -23.75 7.49
N ILE A 167 9.62 -23.68 7.77
CA ILE A 167 10.41 -22.46 7.66
C ILE A 167 11.31 -22.58 6.43
N CYS A 168 11.14 -21.65 5.50
CA CYS A 168 11.94 -21.56 4.29
C CYS A 168 12.78 -20.28 4.34
N THR A 169 14.08 -20.39 4.09
CA THR A 169 14.95 -19.24 3.83
C THR A 169 15.57 -19.36 2.44
N THR A 170 15.71 -18.26 1.71
CA THR A 170 16.38 -18.23 0.40
C THR A 170 17.25 -17.00 0.24
N HIS A 171 18.20 -17.07 -0.69
CA HIS A 171 18.95 -15.94 -1.21
C HIS A 171 18.93 -16.01 -2.73
N LEU A 172 18.06 -15.23 -3.37
CA LEU A 172 17.88 -15.22 -4.82
C LEU A 172 19.07 -14.55 -5.54
N ASN A 173 19.16 -14.74 -6.85
CA ASN A 173 20.23 -14.17 -7.67
C ASN A 173 20.27 -12.64 -7.58
N TRP A 174 21.44 -12.08 -7.27
CA TRP A 174 21.66 -10.64 -7.07
C TRP A 174 21.63 -9.83 -8.36
N ASN A 175 21.94 -10.45 -9.51
CA ASN A 175 22.06 -9.72 -10.77
C ASN A 175 20.68 -9.28 -11.28
N HIS A 176 20.32 -8.02 -11.02
CA HIS A 176 19.07 -7.39 -11.45
C HIS A 176 18.87 -7.34 -12.98
N SER A 177 19.92 -7.61 -13.77
CA SER A 177 19.80 -7.74 -15.23
C SER A 177 19.27 -9.10 -15.67
N LEU A 178 19.05 -10.03 -14.73
CA LEU A 178 18.55 -11.39 -14.98
C LEU A 178 17.20 -11.66 -14.29
N PRO A 179 16.13 -10.91 -14.59
CA PRO A 179 14.82 -11.10 -13.99
C PRO A 179 14.20 -12.48 -14.31
N ALA A 180 14.56 -13.08 -15.45
CA ALA A 180 14.15 -14.44 -15.81
C ALA A 180 14.73 -15.49 -14.85
N THR A 181 15.98 -15.32 -14.43
CA THR A 181 16.64 -16.20 -13.45
C THR A 181 15.99 -16.08 -12.09
N GLN A 182 15.74 -14.86 -11.60
CA GLN A 182 15.06 -14.66 -10.32
C GLN A 182 13.63 -15.24 -10.34
N LEU A 183 12.90 -15.06 -11.44
CA LEU A 183 11.59 -15.67 -11.65
C LEU A 183 11.66 -17.20 -11.63
N PHE A 184 12.64 -17.80 -12.32
CA PHE A 184 12.84 -19.25 -12.30
C PHE A 184 13.04 -19.77 -10.88
N GLN A 185 13.87 -19.08 -10.09
CA GLN A 185 14.19 -19.48 -8.73
C GLN A 185 12.96 -19.42 -7.82
N ILE A 186 12.17 -18.33 -7.85
CA ILE A 186 10.98 -18.23 -7.01
C ILE A 186 9.90 -19.25 -7.41
N ARG A 187 9.74 -19.53 -8.71
CA ARG A 187 8.83 -20.58 -9.20
C ARG A 187 9.26 -21.96 -8.73
N THR A 188 10.55 -22.26 -8.81
CA THR A 188 11.12 -23.52 -8.33
C THR A 188 10.91 -23.67 -6.82
N LEU A 189 11.11 -22.60 -6.04
CA LEU A 189 10.86 -22.59 -4.59
C LEU A 189 9.40 -22.94 -4.27
N PHE A 190 8.42 -22.34 -4.95
CA PHE A 190 7.01 -22.66 -4.73
C PHE A 190 6.61 -24.05 -5.20
N SER A 191 7.21 -24.54 -6.29
CA SER A 191 7.00 -25.91 -6.76
C SER A 191 7.49 -26.92 -5.73
N GLU A 192 8.70 -26.73 -5.21
CA GLU A 192 9.25 -27.60 -4.16
C GLU A 192 8.48 -27.50 -2.84
N LEU A 193 8.09 -26.30 -2.41
CA LEU A 193 7.23 -26.13 -1.25
C LEU A 193 5.91 -26.90 -1.44
N SER A 194 5.29 -26.80 -2.61
CA SER A 194 4.06 -27.54 -2.94
C SER A 194 4.24 -29.04 -2.92
N ARG A 195 5.41 -29.55 -3.35
CA ARG A 195 5.75 -30.97 -3.28
C ARG A 195 5.92 -31.43 -1.83
N LEU A 196 6.75 -30.71 -1.07
CA LEU A 196 7.00 -31.01 0.34
C LEU A 196 5.72 -30.95 1.18
N ASN A 197 4.84 -29.97 0.91
CA ASN A 197 3.65 -29.79 1.74
C ASN A 197 2.61 -30.91 1.57
N LYS A 198 2.54 -31.51 0.37
CA LYS A 198 1.74 -32.72 0.12
C LYS A 198 2.21 -33.92 0.94
N GLU A 199 3.51 -33.99 1.24
CA GLU A 199 4.10 -35.05 2.07
C GLU A 199 3.85 -34.82 3.57
N THR A 200 3.50 -33.60 3.98
CA THR A 200 3.42 -33.16 5.38
C THR A 200 2.02 -32.68 5.79
N HIS A 201 0.96 -33.18 5.15
CA HIS A 201 -0.44 -32.87 5.49
C HIS A 201 -0.78 -31.37 5.49
N ASP A 202 -0.30 -30.62 4.50
CA ASP A 202 -0.57 -29.17 4.36
C ASP A 202 -0.19 -28.36 5.61
N SER A 203 0.99 -28.68 6.16
CA SER A 203 1.62 -27.90 7.21
C SER A 203 1.78 -26.42 6.80
N PRO A 204 1.46 -25.47 7.70
CA PRO A 204 1.63 -24.05 7.44
C PRO A 204 3.09 -23.68 7.21
N PHE A 205 3.35 -22.57 6.53
CA PHE A 205 4.72 -22.17 6.19
C PHE A 205 4.99 -20.67 6.31
N VAL A 206 6.26 -20.34 6.51
CA VAL A 206 6.84 -18.99 6.40
C VAL A 206 8.04 -19.06 5.47
N ILE A 207 8.11 -18.14 4.50
CA ILE A 207 9.23 -17.98 3.57
C ILE A 207 9.90 -16.63 3.86
N VAL A 208 11.19 -16.64 4.12
CA VAL A 208 11.96 -15.43 4.42
C VAL A 208 13.23 -15.36 3.59
N GLY A 209 13.86 -14.19 3.57
CA GLY A 209 15.23 -14.03 3.12
C GLY A 209 15.43 -12.86 2.18
N ASP A 210 16.53 -12.92 1.45
CA ASP A 210 16.95 -11.91 0.48
C ASP A 210 16.47 -12.34 -0.92
N PHE A 211 15.51 -11.58 -1.45
CA PHE A 211 14.92 -11.85 -2.75
C PHE A 211 15.63 -11.09 -3.88
N ASN A 212 16.58 -10.20 -3.57
CA ASN A 212 17.27 -9.34 -4.53
C ASN A 212 16.30 -8.63 -5.51
N SER A 213 15.10 -8.33 -5.02
CA SER A 213 13.94 -7.94 -5.82
C SER A 213 13.17 -6.85 -5.11
N LYS A 214 12.92 -5.74 -5.80
CA LYS A 214 12.09 -4.64 -5.28
C LYS A 214 10.60 -4.98 -5.30
N PRO A 215 9.74 -4.29 -4.53
CA PRO A 215 8.30 -4.57 -4.47
C PRO A 215 7.57 -4.49 -5.82
N ASP A 216 8.09 -3.71 -6.77
CA ASP A 216 7.59 -3.53 -8.13
C ASP A 216 8.15 -4.55 -9.15
N SER A 217 8.94 -5.54 -8.70
CA SER A 217 9.56 -6.52 -9.59
C SER A 217 8.59 -7.64 -10.03
N ILE A 218 8.95 -8.33 -11.11
CA ILE A 218 8.21 -9.50 -11.60
C ILE A 218 8.18 -10.67 -10.58
N VAL A 219 9.17 -10.75 -9.71
CA VAL A 219 9.21 -11.75 -8.62
C VAL A 219 8.11 -11.46 -7.61
N HIS A 220 7.95 -10.18 -7.22
CA HIS A 220 6.90 -9.75 -6.30
C HIS A 220 5.51 -9.85 -6.92
N ASP A 221 5.37 -9.46 -8.20
CA ASP A 221 4.13 -9.64 -8.94
C ASP A 221 3.69 -11.12 -8.93
N TYR A 222 4.62 -12.04 -9.21
CA TYR A 222 4.35 -13.48 -9.19
C TYR A 222 3.95 -13.98 -7.79
N ILE A 223 4.70 -13.62 -6.74
CA ILE A 223 4.40 -14.03 -5.35
C ILE A 223 3.01 -13.53 -4.91
N LYS A 224 2.68 -12.27 -5.24
CA LYS A 224 1.45 -11.61 -4.79
C LYS A 224 0.22 -12.10 -5.55
N ASN A 225 0.32 -12.18 -6.87
CA ASN A 225 -0.83 -12.48 -7.72
C ASN A 225 -0.99 -13.98 -7.98
N GLY A 226 0.03 -14.78 -7.69
CA GLY A 226 0.03 -16.20 -8.01
C GLY A 226 0.45 -16.52 -9.43
N VAL A 227 0.24 -15.58 -10.34
CA VAL A 227 0.33 -15.73 -11.78
C VAL A 227 0.89 -14.44 -12.35
N LEU A 228 1.75 -14.55 -13.37
CA LEU A 228 2.21 -13.38 -14.10
C LEU A 228 1.12 -12.85 -15.02
N THR A 229 0.96 -11.54 -15.05
CA THR A 229 0.10 -10.86 -16.01
C THR A 229 0.93 -10.30 -17.17
N ASP A 230 0.38 -10.30 -18.39
CA ASP A 230 1.05 -9.78 -19.60
C ASP A 230 1.38 -8.27 -19.52
N THR A 231 0.94 -7.59 -18.45
CA THR A 231 1.14 -6.16 -18.19
C THR A 231 2.35 -5.85 -17.30
N ALA A 232 3.11 -6.84 -16.84
CA ALA A 232 4.28 -6.57 -15.99
C ALA A 232 5.43 -5.92 -16.79
N ASP A 233 6.06 -4.88 -16.23
CA ASP A 233 7.12 -4.06 -16.87
C ASP A 233 8.34 -4.87 -17.36
N TYR A 234 8.50 -6.11 -16.88
CA TYR A 234 9.59 -7.02 -17.24
C TYR A 234 9.13 -8.23 -18.06
N TYR A 235 7.84 -8.35 -18.38
CA TYR A 235 7.29 -9.53 -19.05
C TYR A 235 7.94 -9.78 -20.41
N SER A 236 8.21 -8.71 -21.18
CA SER A 236 8.91 -8.81 -22.47
C SER A 236 10.32 -9.39 -22.33
N LYS A 237 11.13 -8.85 -21.41
CA LYS A 237 12.51 -9.31 -21.14
C LYS A 237 12.55 -10.76 -20.65
N VAL A 238 11.61 -11.14 -19.81
CA VAL A 238 11.49 -12.54 -19.35
C VAL A 238 11.07 -13.44 -20.50
N ARG A 239 10.07 -13.02 -21.30
CA ARG A 239 9.60 -13.78 -22.44
C ARG A 239 10.68 -14.00 -23.49
N GLU A 240 11.59 -13.04 -23.72
CA GLU A 240 12.74 -13.21 -24.62
C GLU A 240 13.67 -14.35 -24.20
N VAL A 241 13.89 -14.54 -22.90
CA VAL A 241 14.71 -15.65 -22.38
C VAL A 241 13.96 -16.99 -22.49
N TYR A 242 12.67 -17.01 -22.17
CA TYR A 242 11.90 -18.27 -22.14
C TYR A 242 11.40 -18.75 -23.50
N LEU A 243 11.16 -17.86 -24.46
CA LEU A 243 10.59 -18.21 -25.77
C LEU A 243 11.43 -19.27 -26.52
N PRO A 244 12.77 -19.13 -26.62
CA PRO A 244 13.61 -20.17 -27.23
C PRO A 244 13.57 -21.51 -26.46
N LEU A 245 13.35 -21.48 -25.15
CA LEU A 245 13.30 -22.69 -24.31
C LEU A 245 12.09 -23.57 -24.62
N PHE A 246 11.06 -23.00 -25.23
CA PHE A 246 9.86 -23.70 -25.68
C PHE A 246 9.81 -23.86 -27.21
N ASN A 247 10.97 -23.90 -27.87
CA ASN A 247 11.11 -24.01 -29.34
C ASN A 247 10.39 -22.88 -30.09
N ASP A 248 10.52 -21.65 -29.58
CA ASP A 248 9.89 -20.45 -30.11
C ASP A 248 8.34 -20.53 -30.20
N ASP A 249 7.72 -21.41 -29.39
CA ASP A 249 6.28 -21.55 -29.29
C ASP A 249 5.72 -20.52 -28.29
N PRO A 250 5.03 -19.47 -28.76
CA PRO A 250 4.51 -18.42 -27.88
C PRO A 250 3.41 -18.95 -26.95
N THR A 251 2.65 -19.96 -27.38
CA THR A 251 1.54 -20.52 -26.60
C THR A 251 2.07 -21.30 -25.41
N LYS A 252 3.09 -22.14 -25.62
CA LYS A 252 3.74 -22.90 -24.53
C LYS A 252 4.48 -21.97 -23.57
N THR A 253 5.16 -20.97 -24.10
CA THR A 253 5.88 -19.96 -23.30
C THR A 253 4.92 -19.20 -22.39
N THR A 254 3.85 -18.63 -22.96
CA THR A 254 2.83 -17.92 -22.18
C THR A 254 2.17 -18.86 -21.18
N LYS A 255 1.84 -20.10 -21.56
CA LYS A 255 1.28 -21.09 -20.62
C LYS A 255 2.20 -21.35 -19.44
N TYR A 256 3.50 -21.49 -19.66
CA TYR A 256 4.47 -21.66 -18.58
C TYR A 256 4.53 -20.40 -17.69
N LEU A 257 4.74 -19.22 -18.27
CA LEU A 257 4.87 -17.97 -17.52
C LEU A 257 3.61 -17.62 -16.71
N THR A 258 2.43 -17.92 -17.25
CA THR A 258 1.12 -17.68 -16.61
C THR A 258 0.62 -18.86 -15.77
N GLU A 259 1.43 -19.90 -15.57
CA GLU A 259 1.04 -21.00 -14.69
C GLU A 259 1.02 -20.53 -13.22
N PRO A 260 -0.12 -20.65 -12.51
CA PRO A 260 -0.24 -20.14 -11.16
C PRO A 260 0.45 -21.04 -10.13
N HIS A 261 1.07 -20.46 -9.10
CA HIS A 261 1.48 -21.24 -7.94
C HIS A 261 0.29 -21.61 -7.02
N THR A 262 0.43 -22.71 -6.28
CA THR A 262 -0.59 -23.30 -5.38
C THR A 262 -1.14 -22.29 -4.37
N TYR A 263 -0.26 -21.43 -3.84
CA TYR A 263 -0.55 -20.58 -2.68
C TYR A 263 -1.06 -19.16 -2.99
N LYS A 264 -1.52 -18.88 -4.21
CA LYS A 264 -1.88 -17.54 -4.70
C LYS A 264 -2.91 -16.74 -3.88
N LYS A 265 -3.73 -17.43 -3.07
CA LYS A 265 -4.74 -16.79 -2.19
C LYS A 265 -4.37 -16.87 -0.70
N ALA A 266 -3.23 -17.48 -0.38
CA ALA A 266 -2.82 -17.79 0.98
C ALA A 266 -1.54 -17.05 1.40
N LEU A 267 -0.83 -16.38 0.51
CA LEU A 267 0.40 -15.65 0.83
C LEU A 267 0.14 -14.18 1.16
N GLU A 268 0.89 -13.66 2.13
CA GLU A 268 0.91 -12.26 2.51
C GLU A 268 2.30 -11.88 3.03
N SER A 269 2.73 -10.64 2.78
CA SER A 269 3.98 -10.10 3.36
C SER A 269 3.71 -9.55 4.75
N ALA A 270 4.56 -9.86 5.72
CA ALA A 270 4.48 -9.30 7.07
C ALA A 270 4.78 -7.79 7.09
N TYR A 271 5.65 -7.31 6.18
CA TYR A 271 5.95 -5.90 5.96
C TYR A 271 5.34 -5.49 4.63
N ASN A 272 4.29 -4.67 4.66
CA ASN A 272 3.58 -4.22 3.46
C ASN A 272 3.78 -2.71 3.22
N ASP A 273 3.68 -2.28 1.97
CA ASP A 273 3.90 -0.88 1.55
C ASP A 273 2.95 0.11 2.24
N SER A 274 1.80 -0.37 2.74
CA SER A 274 0.80 0.46 3.42
C SER A 274 1.16 0.82 4.86
N THR A 275 2.11 0.13 5.49
CA THR A 275 2.54 0.39 6.87
C THR A 275 3.75 1.31 6.97
N PHE A 276 4.51 1.51 5.87
CA PHE A 276 5.76 2.30 5.82
C PHE A 276 6.77 1.94 6.92
N LEU A 277 6.69 0.74 7.50
CA LEU A 277 7.49 0.35 8.67
C LEU A 277 8.96 0.10 8.34
N MET A 278 9.32 -0.15 7.08
CA MET A 278 10.70 -0.32 6.64
C MET A 278 10.85 0.28 5.24
N PRO A 279 11.30 1.55 5.10
CA PRO A 279 11.39 2.22 3.80
C PRO A 279 12.49 1.65 2.89
N PHE A 280 13.47 0.96 3.46
CA PHE A 280 14.50 0.20 2.76
C PHE A 280 15.00 -0.91 3.69
N THR A 281 15.56 -1.98 3.11
CA THR A 281 16.28 -3.01 3.85
C THR A 281 17.77 -3.01 3.55
N THR A 282 18.20 -2.42 2.43
CA THR A 282 19.61 -2.34 2.04
C THR A 282 19.98 -0.92 1.61
N ARG A 283 21.16 -0.45 2.01
CA ARG A 283 21.70 0.85 1.60
C ARG A 283 23.22 0.83 1.47
N ILE A 284 23.70 1.01 0.25
CA ILE A 284 25.11 1.25 -0.07
C ILE A 284 25.18 2.54 -0.88
N VAL A 285 25.87 3.55 -0.37
CA VAL A 285 26.01 4.87 -1.03
C VAL A 285 26.57 4.70 -2.44
N ASP A 286 26.05 5.48 -3.39
CA ASP A 286 26.38 5.45 -4.83
C ASP A 286 26.07 4.13 -5.58
N HIS A 287 25.63 3.08 -4.87
CA HIS A 287 25.38 1.76 -5.45
C HIS A 287 23.90 1.36 -5.43
N PHE A 288 23.27 1.32 -4.25
CA PHE A 288 21.89 0.82 -4.13
C PHE A 288 21.18 1.33 -2.86
N CYS A 289 19.87 1.54 -2.98
CA CYS A 289 18.96 1.69 -1.84
C CYS A 289 17.61 1.07 -2.21
N GLY A 290 17.08 0.21 -1.35
CA GLY A 290 15.76 -0.39 -1.57
C GLY A 290 15.40 -1.48 -0.58
N THR A 291 14.16 -1.93 -0.69
CA THR A 291 13.64 -3.11 0.03
C THR A 291 13.82 -4.32 -0.86
N ILE A 292 14.62 -5.29 -0.40
CA ILE A 292 14.87 -6.56 -1.09
C ILE A 292 14.79 -7.79 -0.17
N ASP A 293 14.61 -7.58 1.14
CA ASP A 293 14.39 -8.62 2.13
C ASP A 293 12.92 -8.69 2.54
N TYR A 294 12.40 -9.91 2.72
CA TYR A 294 10.97 -10.10 2.99
C TYR A 294 10.68 -11.24 3.96
N ILE A 295 9.52 -11.15 4.61
CA ILE A 295 8.90 -12.23 5.39
C ILE A 295 7.50 -12.47 4.82
N TYR A 296 7.34 -13.59 4.12
CA TYR A 296 6.05 -14.07 3.61
C TYR A 296 5.51 -15.19 4.47
N TYR A 297 4.20 -15.20 4.73
CA TYR A 297 3.57 -16.22 5.54
C TYR A 297 2.26 -16.74 4.93
N GLN A 298 1.88 -17.97 5.31
CA GLN A 298 0.61 -18.56 4.94
C GLN A 298 -0.52 -17.99 5.82
N ARG A 299 -1.26 -17.03 5.28
CA ARG A 299 -2.17 -16.16 6.01
C ARG A 299 -3.34 -16.90 6.66
N ASP A 300 -3.87 -17.96 6.06
CA ASP A 300 -4.96 -18.74 6.64
C ASP A 300 -4.61 -19.40 7.99
N ARG A 301 -3.34 -19.75 8.22
CA ARG A 301 -2.87 -20.44 9.43
C ARG A 301 -1.97 -19.58 10.32
N ILE A 302 -1.33 -18.54 9.78
CA ILE A 302 -0.34 -17.72 10.48
C ILE A 302 -0.77 -16.25 10.43
N ARG A 303 -0.69 -15.53 11.56
CA ARG A 303 -1.00 -14.09 11.61
C ARG A 303 0.08 -13.31 12.35
N PRO A 304 0.56 -12.18 11.81
CA PRO A 304 1.54 -11.36 12.51
C PRO A 304 0.88 -10.70 13.72
N ARG A 305 1.58 -10.75 14.85
CA ARG A 305 1.21 -10.18 16.15
C ARG A 305 2.00 -8.89 16.40
N GLN A 306 3.31 -8.95 16.15
CA GLN A 306 4.20 -7.81 16.30
C GLN A 306 5.24 -7.79 15.18
N LEU A 307 5.70 -6.61 14.80
CA LEU A 307 6.77 -6.42 13.82
C LEU A 307 7.90 -5.61 14.44
N LEU A 308 9.13 -5.78 13.97
CA LEU A 308 10.22 -4.87 14.30
C LEU A 308 9.91 -3.51 13.70
N ASN A 309 10.06 -2.45 14.50
CA ASN A 309 9.84 -1.10 14.01
C ASN A 309 10.96 -0.72 13.03
N ALA A 310 10.69 0.26 12.17
CA ALA A 310 11.72 0.94 11.40
C ALA A 310 12.87 1.32 12.33
N LEU A 311 14.08 0.86 12.01
CA LEU A 311 15.28 1.37 12.65
C LEU A 311 15.55 2.83 12.22
N TYR A 312 14.97 3.21 11.07
CA TYR A 312 15.04 4.54 10.47
C TYR A 312 13.63 4.98 10.04
N ASN A 313 13.07 5.98 10.73
CA ASN A 313 11.65 6.36 10.65
C ASN A 313 11.30 7.27 9.46
N ASP A 314 12.28 7.86 8.80
CA ASP A 314 12.11 8.71 7.63
C ASP A 314 13.09 8.27 6.54
N GLY A 315 12.59 7.93 5.34
CA GLY A 315 13.44 7.61 4.20
C GLY A 315 14.44 8.73 3.82
N GLU A 316 14.38 9.89 4.48
CA GLU A 316 15.34 10.98 4.41
C GLU A 316 16.76 10.57 4.80
N GLN A 317 16.94 9.68 5.80
CA GLN A 317 18.29 9.21 6.15
C GLN A 317 18.91 8.38 5.01
N ALA A 318 18.12 7.53 4.36
CA ALA A 318 18.55 6.79 3.17
C ALA A 318 18.91 7.69 1.98
N LYS A 319 18.38 8.91 1.92
CA LYS A 319 18.70 9.89 0.87
C LYS A 319 19.98 10.68 1.14
N ARG A 320 20.55 10.60 2.34
CA ARG A 320 21.80 11.31 2.64
C ARG A 320 22.97 10.67 1.92
N ASP A 321 23.86 11.50 1.39
CA ASP A 321 25.07 11.08 0.68
C ASP A 321 26.14 10.50 1.62
N ASP A 322 26.02 10.73 2.94
CA ASP A 322 26.92 10.22 3.97
C ASP A 322 26.41 8.95 4.65
N PHE A 323 25.16 8.55 4.42
CA PHE A 323 24.55 7.39 5.08
C PHE A 323 24.70 6.11 4.25
N THR A 324 25.58 5.23 4.72
CA THR A 324 25.83 3.90 4.16
C THR A 324 25.72 2.81 5.22
N LEU A 325 25.47 1.58 4.77
CA LEU A 325 25.63 0.36 5.53
C LEU A 325 26.75 -0.50 4.89
N PRO A 326 27.51 -1.30 5.65
CA PRO A 326 27.60 -1.32 7.11
C PRO A 326 28.11 0.01 7.70
N ASN A 327 27.86 0.24 8.98
CA ASN A 327 28.35 1.42 9.70
C ASN A 327 28.65 1.11 11.18
N GLU A 328 28.88 2.14 11.99
CA GLU A 328 29.24 1.98 13.41
C GLU A 328 28.16 1.30 14.26
N GLN A 329 26.90 1.34 13.80
CA GLN A 329 25.74 0.78 14.52
C GLN A 329 25.26 -0.53 13.92
N HIS A 330 25.42 -0.73 12.60
CA HIS A 330 24.90 -1.88 11.88
C HIS A 330 26.00 -2.70 11.19
N PRO A 331 26.06 -4.03 11.44
CA PRO A 331 27.15 -4.90 10.99
C PRO A 331 26.97 -5.49 9.59
N SER A 332 25.90 -5.13 8.89
CA SER A 332 25.59 -5.59 7.54
C SER A 332 25.19 -4.40 6.68
N ASP A 333 25.28 -4.56 5.36
CA ASP A 333 24.70 -3.67 4.36
C ASP A 333 23.17 -3.78 4.29
N HIS A 334 22.62 -4.81 4.94
CA HIS A 334 21.19 -5.00 5.16
C HIS A 334 20.77 -4.61 6.59
N LEU A 335 19.47 -4.38 6.76
CA LEU A 335 18.78 -4.21 8.04
C LEU A 335 17.96 -5.47 8.35
N PRO A 336 17.85 -5.88 9.62
CA PRO A 336 17.08 -7.06 10.02
C PRO A 336 15.58 -6.83 9.89
N LEU A 337 14.84 -7.88 9.50
CA LEU A 337 13.39 -7.94 9.61
C LEU A 337 13.00 -9.00 10.64
N MET A 338 12.10 -8.65 11.56
CA MET A 338 11.58 -9.61 12.55
C MET A 338 10.07 -9.51 12.71
N ALA A 339 9.40 -10.64 12.81
CA ALA A 339 7.97 -10.71 13.06
C ALA A 339 7.68 -11.72 14.17
N GLU A 340 6.81 -11.36 15.10
CA GLU A 340 6.14 -12.29 16.01
C GLU A 340 4.82 -12.72 15.37
N PHE A 341 4.56 -14.02 15.35
CA PHE A 341 3.39 -14.64 14.74
C PHE A 341 2.56 -15.41 15.77
N VAL A 342 1.26 -15.48 15.53
CA VAL A 342 0.37 -16.47 16.12
C VAL A 342 0.07 -17.58 15.11
N LEU A 343 0.08 -18.82 15.57
CA LEU A 343 -0.32 -20.00 14.80
C LEU A 343 -1.76 -20.38 15.14
N LEU A 344 -2.61 -20.49 14.12
CA LEU A 344 -4.02 -20.83 14.23
C LEU A 344 -4.24 -22.36 14.11
N PRO A 345 -5.27 -22.91 14.77
CA PRO A 345 -5.59 -24.33 14.71
C PRO A 345 -5.88 -24.81 13.28
N SER A 346 -5.53 -26.06 12.99
CA SER A 346 -6.00 -26.77 11.80
C SER A 346 -7.53 -26.94 11.91
N SER A 347 -8.33 -26.25 11.09
CA SER A 347 -9.78 -26.52 11.07
C SER A 347 -10.02 -27.96 10.61
N SER A 348 -10.72 -28.77 11.41
CA SER A 348 -11.18 -30.09 10.99
C SER A 348 -11.98 -29.94 9.70
N THR A 349 -11.49 -30.57 8.63
CA THR A 349 -12.20 -30.74 7.37
C THR A 349 -13.61 -31.23 7.63
N ASN A 350 -14.60 -30.39 7.36
CA ASN A 350 -15.88 -30.86 6.88
C ASN A 350 -16.32 -29.93 5.76
N ASP A 351 -16.25 -30.48 4.55
CA ASP A 351 -17.08 -30.14 3.41
C ASP A 351 -18.52 -29.89 3.87
N ASN A 352 -18.87 -28.63 4.10
CA ASN A 352 -20.25 -28.10 4.07
C ASN A 352 -20.33 -26.59 4.31
N ILE A 353 -19.26 -25.82 4.12
CA ILE A 353 -19.43 -24.40 3.82
C ILE A 353 -19.59 -24.30 2.31
N ARG A 354 -20.82 -24.55 1.87
CA ARG A 354 -21.35 -23.81 0.71
C ARG A 354 -20.91 -22.37 0.91
N THR A 355 -20.07 -21.90 -0.01
CA THR A 355 -19.70 -20.51 -0.18
C THR A 355 -20.98 -19.68 -0.27
N THR A 356 -21.49 -19.24 0.87
CA THR A 356 -22.43 -18.14 0.96
C THR A 356 -21.60 -16.89 1.18
N THR A 357 -21.74 -15.99 0.22
CA THR A 357 -21.11 -14.67 0.07
C THR A 357 -21.04 -13.86 1.39
N THR A 358 -21.90 -14.17 2.35
CA THR A 358 -22.05 -13.51 3.66
C THR A 358 -20.85 -13.66 4.61
N THR A 359 -20.17 -14.81 4.69
CA THR A 359 -19.09 -14.99 5.70
C THR A 359 -17.76 -14.36 5.26
N VAL A 360 -17.49 -14.33 3.95
CA VAL A 360 -16.35 -13.60 3.39
C VAL A 360 -16.58 -12.10 3.53
N LEU A 361 -17.80 -11.61 3.32
CA LEU A 361 -18.16 -10.21 3.58
C LEU A 361 -17.99 -9.84 5.06
N PHE A 362 -18.39 -10.72 5.99
CA PHE A 362 -18.27 -10.46 7.44
C PHE A 362 -16.82 -10.37 7.93
N ILE A 363 -15.92 -11.23 7.43
CA ILE A 363 -14.50 -11.19 7.82
C ILE A 363 -13.75 -10.04 7.11
N ARG A 364 -14.10 -9.74 5.85
CA ARG A 364 -13.57 -8.58 5.12
C ARG A 364 -14.00 -7.28 5.80
N HIS A 365 -15.26 -7.21 6.25
CA HIS A 365 -15.82 -6.11 7.03
C HIS A 365 -15.05 -5.90 8.36
N ILE A 366 -14.76 -6.96 9.12
CA ILE A 366 -13.99 -6.85 10.38
C ILE A 366 -12.51 -6.44 10.14
N ILE A 367 -11.86 -6.91 9.06
CA ILE A 367 -10.49 -6.48 8.69
C ILE A 367 -10.46 -5.01 8.27
N ILE A 368 -11.47 -4.57 7.53
CA ILE A 368 -11.65 -3.19 7.10
C ILE A 368 -11.92 -2.29 8.32
N MET A 369 -12.72 -2.72 9.31
CA MET A 369 -12.92 -2.01 10.58
C MET A 369 -11.62 -1.74 11.37
N LYS A 370 -10.62 -2.63 11.29
CA LYS A 370 -9.33 -2.48 12.03
C LYS A 370 -8.24 -1.72 11.26
N ALA A 371 -8.42 -1.50 9.96
CA ALA A 371 -7.53 -0.69 9.12
C ALA A 371 -8.08 0.74 8.86
N VAL A 372 -9.29 1.05 9.33
CA VAL A 372 -9.88 2.38 9.25
C VAL A 372 -9.14 3.34 10.20
N ARG A 373 -8.41 4.29 9.61
CA ARG A 373 -7.75 5.36 10.35
C ARG A 373 -8.76 6.43 10.71
N LYS A 374 -8.95 6.71 11.99
CA LYS A 374 -9.76 7.84 12.42
C LYS A 374 -9.11 9.14 11.96
N VAL A 375 -9.92 10.04 11.40
CA VAL A 375 -9.47 11.40 11.08
C VAL A 375 -9.42 12.19 12.38
N ASP A 376 -8.22 12.40 12.89
CA ASP A 376 -7.92 13.19 14.08
C ASP A 376 -6.72 14.11 13.84
N ILE A 377 -6.42 15.00 14.81
CA ILE A 377 -5.33 15.97 14.69
C ILE A 377 -3.96 15.28 14.46
N ASN A 378 -3.73 14.07 14.98
CA ASN A 378 -2.46 13.38 14.80
C ASN A 378 -2.31 12.86 13.36
N LEU A 379 -3.39 12.31 12.78
CA LEU A 379 -3.40 11.97 11.36
C LEU A 379 -3.17 13.21 10.50
N LEU A 380 -3.85 14.31 10.81
CA LEU A 380 -3.74 15.55 10.04
C LEU A 380 -2.32 16.16 10.08
N LYS A 381 -1.60 16.05 11.20
CA LYS A 381 -0.17 16.42 11.30
C LYS A 381 0.73 15.62 10.37
N SER A 382 0.42 14.34 10.14
CA SER A 382 1.16 13.52 9.18
C SER A 382 0.90 13.88 7.72
N MET A 383 -0.10 14.75 7.47
CA MET A 383 -0.50 15.23 6.15
C MET A 383 -0.54 16.77 6.13
N PRO A 384 0.58 17.47 6.39
CA PRO A 384 0.56 18.90 6.69
C PRO A 384 -0.07 19.73 5.56
N LEU A 385 -0.80 20.78 5.93
CA LEU A 385 -1.31 21.76 4.97
C LEU A 385 -0.15 22.50 4.30
N PRO A 386 -0.29 22.92 3.03
CA PRO A 386 0.68 23.80 2.41
C PRO A 386 0.91 25.05 3.26
N ASN A 387 2.17 25.41 3.51
CA ASN A 387 2.54 26.64 4.18
C ASN A 387 2.85 27.72 3.14
N TRP A 388 2.48 28.96 3.44
CA TRP A 388 2.60 30.09 2.52
C TRP A 388 3.33 31.22 3.23
N ASP A 389 4.50 31.58 2.73
CA ASP A 389 5.26 32.74 3.22
C ASP A 389 4.60 34.05 2.77
N ASP A 390 4.96 35.17 3.41
CA ASP A 390 4.41 36.51 3.11
C ASP A 390 4.60 36.93 1.63
N ASP A 391 5.64 36.41 0.96
CA ASP A 391 5.93 36.66 -0.46
C ASP A 391 5.15 35.75 -1.43
N THR A 392 4.25 34.89 -0.93
CA THR A 392 3.51 33.91 -1.74
C THR A 392 2.51 34.58 -2.69
N SER A 393 2.70 34.36 -3.99
CA SER A 393 1.76 34.86 -5.01
C SER A 393 0.47 34.02 -5.10
N LYS A 394 -0.60 34.61 -5.63
CA LYS A 394 -1.82 33.86 -5.99
C LYS A 394 -1.56 32.73 -7.02
N ALA A 395 -0.48 32.79 -7.80
CA ALA A 395 -0.11 31.71 -8.71
C ALA A 395 0.45 30.49 -7.96
N SER A 396 1.17 30.72 -6.86
CA SER A 396 1.76 29.68 -6.02
C SER A 396 0.69 28.84 -5.31
N ARG A 397 -0.44 29.44 -4.95
CA ARG A 397 -1.62 28.76 -4.38
C ARG A 397 -2.49 28.04 -5.42
N GLY A 398 -1.98 27.96 -6.65
CA GLY A 398 -2.54 27.25 -7.78
C GLY A 398 -3.86 27.80 -8.32
N LYS A 399 -4.34 27.13 -9.36
CA LYS A 399 -5.56 27.51 -10.09
C LYS A 399 -6.49 26.32 -10.25
N LEU A 400 -7.73 26.50 -9.81
CA LEU A 400 -8.80 25.51 -9.92
C LEU A 400 -9.73 25.84 -11.09
N LEU A 401 -10.12 24.81 -11.85
CA LEU A 401 -11.23 24.88 -12.79
C LEU A 401 -12.45 24.15 -12.20
N ILE A 402 -13.58 24.83 -12.08
CA ILE A 402 -14.86 24.22 -11.69
C ILE A 402 -15.75 24.19 -12.92
N ILE A 403 -16.23 23.02 -13.31
CA ILE A 403 -17.09 22.80 -14.47
C ILE A 403 -18.44 22.33 -13.96
N GLY A 404 -19.48 23.13 -14.19
CA GLY A 404 -20.81 22.79 -13.73
C GLY A 404 -21.83 23.91 -13.92
N GLY A 405 -22.88 23.85 -13.14
CA GLY A 405 -24.01 24.77 -13.20
C GLY A 405 -24.96 24.50 -14.36
N SER A 406 -26.17 25.01 -14.18
CA SER A 406 -27.24 25.00 -15.17
C SER A 406 -28.14 26.20 -14.94
N ARG A 407 -29.02 26.48 -15.88
CA ARG A 407 -30.06 27.51 -15.73
C ARG A 407 -30.94 27.28 -14.50
N ARG A 408 -31.13 26.03 -14.07
CA ARG A 408 -31.94 25.67 -12.89
C ARG A 408 -31.15 25.67 -11.59
N LEU A 409 -29.87 25.31 -11.64
CA LEU A 409 -29.03 25.08 -10.45
C LEU A 409 -27.74 25.93 -10.46
N PRO A 410 -27.79 27.26 -10.66
CA PRO A 410 -26.59 28.09 -10.63
C PRO A 410 -25.97 28.20 -9.22
N GLY A 411 -26.77 28.02 -8.17
CA GLY A 411 -26.33 28.14 -6.79
C GLY A 411 -25.28 27.12 -6.36
N ALA A 412 -25.35 25.89 -6.89
CA ALA A 412 -24.43 24.80 -6.53
C ALA A 412 -22.97 25.16 -6.89
N ILE A 413 -22.73 25.60 -8.13
CA ILE A 413 -21.39 26.01 -8.55
C ILE A 413 -20.91 27.29 -7.84
N ILE A 414 -21.82 28.20 -7.45
CA ILE A 414 -21.48 29.36 -6.62
C ILE A 414 -20.91 28.91 -5.27
N LEU A 415 -21.56 27.96 -4.61
CA LEU A 415 -21.13 27.44 -3.31
C LEU A 415 -19.77 26.74 -3.41
N ALA A 416 -19.59 25.86 -4.40
CA ALA A 416 -18.31 25.19 -4.64
C ALA A 416 -17.18 26.19 -4.91
N ALA A 417 -17.42 27.20 -5.74
CA ALA A 417 -16.42 28.21 -6.09
C ALA A 417 -16.04 29.09 -4.90
N ARG A 418 -17.02 29.54 -4.11
CA ARG A 418 -16.76 30.31 -2.88
C ARG A 418 -16.00 29.48 -1.85
N ALA A 419 -16.36 28.21 -1.66
CA ALA A 419 -15.68 27.32 -0.73
C ALA A 419 -14.20 27.12 -1.12
N ALA A 420 -13.92 26.91 -2.41
CA ALA A 420 -12.56 26.80 -2.94
C ALA A 420 -11.73 28.08 -2.71
N LEU A 421 -12.31 29.26 -2.92
CA LEU A 421 -11.64 30.52 -2.62
C LEU A 421 -11.36 30.68 -1.12
N ARG A 422 -12.35 30.36 -0.28
CA ARG A 422 -12.25 30.52 1.19
C ARG A 422 -11.28 29.55 1.85
N ILE A 423 -11.01 28.38 1.26
CA ILE A 423 -9.98 27.44 1.75
C ILE A 423 -8.55 27.82 1.31
N GLY A 424 -8.40 28.91 0.55
CA GLY A 424 -7.10 29.46 0.18
C GLY A 424 -6.63 29.12 -1.25
N CYS A 425 -7.50 28.64 -2.14
CA CYS A 425 -7.14 28.47 -3.55
C CYS A 425 -6.73 29.83 -4.16
N GLY A 426 -5.65 29.84 -4.93
CA GLY A 426 -5.09 31.06 -5.48
C GLY A 426 -6.01 31.77 -6.48
N THR A 427 -6.57 31.04 -7.43
CA THR A 427 -7.58 31.54 -8.38
C THR A 427 -8.55 30.44 -8.77
N VAL A 428 -9.82 30.80 -8.99
CA VAL A 428 -10.88 29.86 -9.42
C VAL A 428 -11.45 30.33 -10.77
N ARG A 429 -11.51 29.40 -11.72
CA ARG A 429 -12.22 29.56 -12.99
C ARG A 429 -13.50 28.75 -12.94
N ALA A 430 -14.63 29.35 -13.28
CA ALA A 430 -15.92 28.65 -13.36
C ALA A 430 -16.34 28.54 -14.82
N ALA A 431 -16.38 27.31 -15.35
CA ALA A 431 -16.89 27.02 -16.67
C ALA A 431 -18.35 26.59 -16.58
N VAL A 432 -19.23 27.42 -17.14
CA VAL A 432 -20.68 27.36 -16.92
C VAL A 432 -21.44 27.58 -18.22
N PRO A 433 -22.69 27.10 -18.35
CA PRO A 433 -23.57 27.44 -19.47
C PRO A 433 -23.64 28.96 -19.69
N GLU A 434 -23.60 29.39 -20.96
CA GLU A 434 -23.63 30.80 -21.37
C GLU A 434 -24.73 31.60 -20.65
N SER A 435 -25.93 31.03 -20.52
CA SER A 435 -27.08 31.70 -19.88
C SER A 435 -26.87 32.08 -18.42
N ILE A 436 -25.93 31.44 -17.71
CA ILE A 436 -25.63 31.74 -16.30
C ILE A 436 -24.27 32.41 -16.09
N ALA A 437 -23.52 32.70 -17.16
CA ALA A 437 -22.18 33.28 -17.06
C ALA A 437 -22.18 34.68 -16.39
N VAL A 438 -23.06 35.58 -16.84
CA VAL A 438 -23.19 36.93 -16.26
C VAL A 438 -23.73 36.86 -14.81
N PRO A 439 -24.84 36.13 -14.52
CA PRO A 439 -25.29 35.94 -13.15
C PRO A 439 -24.20 35.42 -12.19
N MET A 440 -23.36 34.48 -12.64
CA MET A 440 -22.22 33.98 -11.87
C MET A 440 -21.21 35.08 -11.55
N GLY A 441 -20.81 35.89 -12.54
CA GLY A 441 -19.88 37.00 -12.34
C GLY A 441 -20.41 38.10 -11.41
N VAL A 442 -21.74 38.28 -11.36
CA VAL A 442 -22.39 39.19 -10.40
C VAL A 442 -22.40 38.60 -8.99
N ALA A 443 -22.65 37.29 -8.85
CA ALA A 443 -22.74 36.64 -7.55
C ALA A 443 -21.38 36.44 -6.85
N VAL A 444 -20.32 36.19 -7.62
CA VAL A 444 -18.95 35.99 -7.11
C VAL A 444 -17.95 36.69 -8.05
N PRO A 445 -17.67 37.99 -7.83
CA PRO A 445 -16.85 38.79 -8.73
C PRO A 445 -15.37 38.36 -8.77
N GLU A 446 -14.90 37.57 -7.80
CA GLU A 446 -13.54 37.03 -7.76
C GLU A 446 -13.29 35.92 -8.80
N LEU A 447 -14.35 35.38 -9.43
CA LEU A 447 -14.24 34.30 -10.39
C LEU A 447 -13.89 34.80 -11.79
N MET A 448 -13.07 34.01 -12.49
CA MET A 448 -13.00 34.11 -13.94
C MET A 448 -14.05 33.18 -14.55
N ILE A 449 -15.05 33.76 -15.18
CA ILE A 449 -16.15 33.00 -15.80
C ILE A 449 -15.78 32.60 -17.23
N ILE A 450 -15.98 31.32 -17.55
CA ILE A 450 -15.79 30.75 -18.88
C ILE A 450 -17.17 30.31 -19.39
N PRO A 451 -17.79 31.07 -20.31
CA PRO A 451 -19.05 30.64 -20.87
C PRO A 451 -18.85 29.40 -21.76
N LEU A 452 -19.75 28.42 -21.62
CA LEU A 452 -19.76 27.18 -22.38
C LEU A 452 -21.04 27.12 -23.25
N PRO A 453 -20.95 26.47 -24.43
CA PRO A 453 -22.15 26.10 -25.18
C PRO A 453 -23.11 25.30 -24.32
N GLU A 454 -24.40 25.59 -24.44
CA GLU A 454 -25.46 24.99 -23.64
C GLU A 454 -26.50 24.24 -24.48
N THR A 455 -27.11 23.22 -23.88
CA THR A 455 -28.24 22.49 -24.47
C THR A 455 -29.51 23.36 -24.39
N SER A 456 -30.57 22.94 -25.09
CA SER A 456 -31.89 23.61 -24.98
C SER A 456 -32.46 23.61 -23.55
N HIS A 457 -31.99 22.71 -22.69
CA HIS A 457 -32.37 22.65 -21.28
C HIS A 457 -31.57 23.62 -20.38
N GLY A 458 -30.55 24.30 -20.92
CA GLY A 458 -29.71 25.27 -20.20
C GLY A 458 -28.64 24.62 -19.33
N THR A 459 -28.13 23.45 -19.74
CA THR A 459 -26.99 22.76 -19.13
C THR A 459 -25.86 22.60 -20.16
N ILE A 460 -24.71 22.06 -19.77
CA ILE A 460 -23.49 22.02 -20.59
C ILE A 460 -23.68 21.13 -21.83
N ALA A 461 -23.45 21.65 -23.04
CA ALA A 461 -23.54 20.88 -24.28
C ALA A 461 -22.31 19.98 -24.52
N ALA A 462 -22.44 18.93 -25.35
CA ALA A 462 -21.33 18.00 -25.66
C ALA A 462 -20.16 18.72 -26.33
N SER A 463 -20.46 19.74 -27.14
CA SER A 463 -19.45 20.60 -27.76
C SER A 463 -18.60 21.39 -26.76
N ALA A 464 -18.97 21.44 -25.48
CA ALA A 464 -18.17 22.08 -24.44
C ALA A 464 -16.81 21.38 -24.20
N ALA A 465 -16.69 20.07 -24.48
CA ALA A 465 -15.41 19.33 -24.45
C ALA A 465 -14.41 19.73 -25.58
N SER A 466 -14.64 20.89 -26.18
CA SER A 466 -13.85 21.49 -27.26
C SER A 466 -12.48 22.01 -26.80
N LYS A 467 -11.81 22.68 -27.74
CA LYS A 467 -10.54 23.39 -27.55
C LYS A 467 -10.56 24.36 -26.37
N LEU A 468 -11.70 25.03 -26.08
CA LEU A 468 -11.81 26.01 -25.01
C LEU A 468 -11.51 25.40 -23.63
N LEU A 469 -12.20 24.31 -23.26
CA LEU A 469 -11.94 23.64 -21.98
C LEU A 469 -10.51 23.09 -21.90
N LYS A 470 -9.96 22.57 -23.01
CA LYS A 470 -8.56 22.12 -23.07
C LYS A 470 -7.58 23.26 -22.79
N GLU A 471 -7.82 24.46 -23.30
CA GLU A 471 -7.00 25.64 -23.00
C GLU A 471 -7.14 26.07 -21.53
N GLN A 472 -8.34 26.01 -20.95
CA GLN A 472 -8.53 26.30 -19.54
C GLN A 472 -7.83 25.29 -18.63
N MET A 473 -7.91 23.99 -18.96
CA MET A 473 -7.23 22.93 -18.22
C MET A 473 -5.71 23.12 -18.21
N LYS A 474 -5.08 23.53 -19.33
CA LYS A 474 -3.63 23.81 -19.37
C LYS A 474 -3.18 24.89 -18.38
N ALA A 475 -4.08 25.79 -18.00
CA ALA A 475 -3.79 26.90 -17.09
C ALA A 475 -4.13 26.59 -15.62
N CYS A 476 -4.71 25.42 -15.36
CA CYS A 476 -5.17 24.97 -14.04
C CYS A 476 -4.40 23.72 -13.62
N VAL A 477 -4.44 23.39 -12.33
CA VAL A 477 -3.74 22.23 -11.76
C VAL A 477 -4.69 21.18 -11.17
N ALA A 478 -5.96 21.54 -10.98
CA ALA A 478 -7.01 20.64 -10.50
C ALA A 478 -8.37 21.01 -11.13
N VAL A 479 -9.32 20.07 -11.08
CA VAL A 479 -10.68 20.25 -11.58
C VAL A 479 -11.73 19.83 -10.54
N VAL A 480 -12.85 20.55 -10.45
CA VAL A 480 -14.10 20.05 -9.86
C VAL A 480 -15.13 19.94 -10.98
N LEU A 481 -15.79 18.79 -11.10
CA LEU A 481 -16.79 18.52 -12.13
C LEU A 481 -18.07 18.03 -11.46
N GLY A 482 -19.20 18.67 -11.77
CA GLY A 482 -20.51 18.18 -11.33
C GLY A 482 -21.47 19.18 -10.67
N PRO A 483 -21.03 20.04 -9.73
CA PRO A 483 -21.92 20.92 -8.97
C PRO A 483 -22.88 21.69 -9.88
N GLY A 484 -24.19 21.46 -9.71
CA GLY A 484 -25.26 22.15 -10.44
C GLY A 484 -25.46 21.72 -11.90
N ILE A 485 -24.84 20.64 -12.36
CA ILE A 485 -25.15 20.07 -13.68
C ILE A 485 -26.53 19.39 -13.64
N ASP A 486 -27.38 19.68 -14.63
CA ASP A 486 -28.66 18.99 -14.80
C ASP A 486 -28.52 17.69 -15.60
N GLU A 487 -29.43 16.75 -15.36
CA GLU A 487 -29.57 15.52 -16.15
C GLU A 487 -29.93 15.84 -17.61
N ASP A 488 -29.04 15.47 -18.53
CA ASP A 488 -29.22 15.59 -19.97
C ASP A 488 -28.27 14.64 -20.72
N LYS A 489 -28.76 13.94 -21.74
CA LYS A 489 -27.99 12.94 -22.50
C LYS A 489 -26.82 13.54 -23.28
N GLU A 490 -26.93 14.78 -23.73
CA GLU A 490 -25.84 15.48 -24.40
C GLU A 490 -24.77 15.89 -23.38
N THR A 491 -25.19 16.38 -22.22
CA THR A 491 -24.30 16.72 -21.11
C THR A 491 -23.55 15.50 -20.59
N GLU A 492 -24.22 14.35 -20.43
CA GLU A 492 -23.61 13.08 -20.00
C GLU A 492 -22.43 12.68 -20.90
N LYS A 493 -22.56 12.86 -22.23
CA LYS A 493 -21.46 12.62 -23.19
C LYS A 493 -20.27 13.55 -22.95
N ALA A 494 -20.53 14.82 -22.68
CA ALA A 494 -19.48 15.78 -22.32
C ALA A 494 -18.76 15.36 -21.03
N ILE A 495 -19.52 14.95 -20.00
CA ILE A 495 -18.96 14.48 -18.73
C ILE A 495 -18.09 13.24 -18.94
N HIS A 496 -18.57 12.23 -19.68
CA HIS A 496 -17.77 11.05 -20.01
C HIS A 496 -16.44 11.40 -20.68
N GLU A 497 -16.46 12.32 -21.64
CA GLU A 497 -15.23 12.76 -22.30
C GLU A 497 -14.28 13.47 -21.33
N LEU A 498 -14.80 14.35 -20.45
CA LEU A 498 -14.01 15.05 -19.45
C LEU A 498 -13.38 14.08 -18.44
N LEU A 499 -14.16 13.13 -17.92
CA LEU A 499 -13.67 12.12 -16.97
C LEU A 499 -12.53 11.28 -17.57
N ALA A 500 -12.71 10.84 -18.82
CA ALA A 500 -11.76 9.98 -19.53
C ALA A 500 -10.47 10.70 -19.96
N LYS A 501 -10.56 11.97 -20.42
CA LYS A 501 -9.46 12.65 -21.11
C LYS A 501 -8.74 13.73 -20.30
N THR A 502 -9.22 14.09 -19.11
CA THR A 502 -8.60 15.16 -18.32
C THR A 502 -7.37 14.66 -17.55
N PRO A 503 -6.15 15.19 -17.79
CA PRO A 503 -4.91 14.72 -17.16
C PRO A 503 -4.62 15.35 -15.80
N LEU A 504 -5.60 16.04 -15.21
CA LEU A 504 -5.48 16.71 -13.91
C LEU A 504 -6.21 15.90 -12.83
N PRO A 505 -5.79 15.99 -11.55
CA PRO A 505 -6.59 15.48 -10.44
C PRO A 505 -7.97 16.17 -10.44
N MET A 506 -9.02 15.38 -10.25
CA MET A 506 -10.40 15.86 -10.40
C MET A 506 -11.30 15.37 -9.26
N VAL A 507 -12.05 16.30 -8.66
CA VAL A 507 -13.20 15.97 -7.81
C VAL A 507 -14.43 15.82 -8.70
N VAL A 508 -15.16 14.72 -8.50
CA VAL A 508 -16.40 14.41 -9.21
C VAL A 508 -17.52 14.35 -8.18
N ASP A 509 -18.56 15.14 -8.39
CA ASP A 509 -19.70 15.25 -7.48
C ASP A 509 -21.02 15.31 -8.25
N ALA A 510 -22.14 15.10 -7.54
CA ALA A 510 -23.49 15.24 -8.07
C ALA A 510 -23.70 14.51 -9.42
N GLN A 511 -24.28 15.20 -10.41
CA GLN A 511 -24.65 14.60 -11.69
C GLN A 511 -23.46 13.98 -12.45
N ALA A 512 -22.24 14.45 -12.21
CA ALA A 512 -21.06 13.90 -12.87
C ALA A 512 -20.67 12.51 -12.36
N LEU A 513 -21.11 12.14 -11.15
CA LEU A 513 -20.89 10.80 -10.60
C LEU A 513 -21.53 9.74 -11.49
N PHE A 514 -22.77 9.95 -11.95
CA PHE A 514 -23.50 8.95 -12.72
C PHE A 514 -22.86 8.61 -14.08
N ALA A 515 -22.01 9.48 -14.62
CA ALA A 515 -21.27 9.23 -15.85
C ALA A 515 -19.87 8.59 -15.60
N TYR A 516 -19.54 8.24 -14.36
CA TYR A 516 -18.26 7.60 -14.04
C TYR A 516 -18.27 6.12 -14.44
N ASP A 517 -17.42 5.74 -15.40
CA ASP A 517 -17.25 4.34 -15.80
C ASP A 517 -16.20 3.64 -14.91
N VAL A 518 -16.69 2.81 -13.98
CA VAL A 518 -15.86 2.00 -13.06
C VAL A 518 -14.90 1.07 -13.80
N LYS A 519 -15.19 0.69 -15.05
CA LYS A 519 -14.32 -0.20 -15.84
C LYS A 519 -13.17 0.55 -16.51
N GLN A 520 -13.28 1.87 -16.64
CA GLN A 520 -12.27 2.67 -17.30
C GLN A 520 -11.31 3.26 -16.25
N LYS A 521 -10.05 2.83 -16.29
CA LYS A 521 -9.03 3.39 -15.40
C LYS A 521 -8.78 4.87 -15.74
N PRO A 522 -8.91 5.79 -14.78
CA PRO A 522 -8.70 7.21 -15.05
C PRO A 522 -7.21 7.50 -15.30
N ILE A 523 -6.93 8.44 -16.20
CA ILE A 523 -5.55 8.83 -16.57
C ILE A 523 -4.85 9.69 -15.51
N ALA A 524 -5.61 10.21 -14.53
CA ALA A 524 -5.14 11.01 -13.40
C ALA A 524 -6.07 10.77 -12.20
N PRO A 525 -5.67 11.11 -10.96
CA PRO A 525 -6.48 10.83 -9.78
C PRO A 525 -7.91 11.38 -9.86
N ARG A 526 -8.87 10.61 -9.32
CA ARG A 526 -10.29 10.97 -9.22
C ARG A 526 -10.72 10.87 -7.77
N ILE A 527 -11.42 11.88 -7.27
CA ILE A 527 -12.04 11.89 -5.95
C ILE A 527 -13.55 11.94 -6.18
N LEU A 528 -14.24 10.84 -5.94
CA LEU A 528 -15.69 10.74 -6.07
C LEU A 528 -16.32 11.04 -4.72
N THR A 529 -17.35 11.88 -4.68
CA THR A 529 -17.96 12.35 -3.43
C THR A 529 -19.44 11.96 -3.25
N PRO A 530 -19.86 10.71 -3.51
CA PRO A 530 -21.28 10.34 -3.45
C PRO A 530 -21.85 10.34 -2.02
N HIS A 531 -23.13 10.69 -1.88
CA HIS A 531 -23.97 10.25 -0.76
C HIS A 531 -24.54 8.84 -1.01
N GLU A 532 -25.30 8.31 -0.05
CA GLU A 532 -25.83 6.93 -0.11
C GLU A 532 -26.64 6.64 -1.39
N ASP A 533 -27.57 7.52 -1.80
CA ASP A 533 -28.34 7.31 -3.04
C ASP A 533 -27.49 7.44 -4.32
N GLU A 534 -26.54 8.38 -4.35
CA GLU A 534 -25.59 8.51 -5.48
C GLU A 534 -24.69 7.26 -5.57
N PHE A 535 -24.26 6.72 -4.44
CA PHE A 535 -23.48 5.49 -4.37
C PHE A 535 -24.29 4.30 -4.86
N LYS A 536 -25.57 4.22 -4.50
CA LYS A 536 -26.49 3.19 -4.99
C LYS A 536 -26.60 3.22 -6.51
N ALA A 537 -26.69 4.40 -7.11
CA ALA A 537 -26.73 4.52 -8.57
C ALA A 537 -25.40 4.14 -9.22
N LEU A 538 -24.27 4.61 -8.67
CA LEU A 538 -22.91 4.27 -9.13
C LEU A 538 -22.62 2.77 -9.14
N THR A 539 -23.25 2.02 -8.25
CA THR A 539 -23.03 0.57 -8.07
C THR A 539 -24.12 -0.28 -8.71
N ASN A 540 -24.90 0.29 -9.65
CA ASN A 540 -26.01 -0.38 -10.33
C ASN A 540 -27.05 -0.98 -9.36
N GLY A 541 -27.37 -0.23 -8.30
CA GLY A 541 -28.44 -0.54 -7.36
C GLY A 541 -28.01 -1.19 -6.04
N LYS A 542 -26.70 -1.39 -5.81
CA LYS A 542 -26.21 -1.91 -4.52
C LYS A 542 -26.39 -0.84 -3.44
N GLU A 543 -27.19 -1.13 -2.43
CA GLU A 543 -27.31 -0.28 -1.25
C GLU A 543 -26.04 -0.37 -0.40
N VAL A 544 -25.68 0.73 0.27
CA VAL A 544 -24.62 0.72 1.27
C VAL A 544 -25.05 -0.17 2.42
N ASP A 545 -24.24 -1.17 2.77
CA ASP A 545 -24.40 -1.92 4.00
C ASP A 545 -24.12 -1.00 5.18
N MET A 546 -25.17 -0.52 5.84
CA MET A 546 -25.06 0.38 6.99
C MET A 546 -24.35 -0.25 8.19
N THR A 547 -24.25 -1.58 8.23
CA THR A 547 -23.43 -2.26 9.24
C THR A 547 -21.94 -2.23 8.87
N ALA A 548 -21.63 -2.07 7.58
CA ALA A 548 -20.30 -2.18 6.98
C ALA A 548 -19.93 -1.13 5.91
N PRO A 549 -20.23 0.17 6.10
CA PRO A 549 -20.08 1.18 5.05
C PRO A 549 -18.63 1.34 4.57
N GLU A 550 -17.65 1.16 5.45
CA GLU A 550 -16.23 1.15 5.11
C GLU A 550 -15.85 0.04 4.11
N SER A 551 -16.55 -1.10 4.15
CA SER A 551 -16.26 -2.23 3.27
C SER A 551 -16.71 -1.93 1.86
N ASP A 552 -17.90 -1.37 1.72
CA ASP A 552 -18.45 -0.96 0.43
C ASP A 552 -17.63 0.18 -0.16
N ALA A 553 -17.22 1.14 0.66
CA ALA A 553 -16.36 2.22 0.22
C ALA A 553 -15.02 1.72 -0.33
N ASN A 554 -14.39 0.79 0.38
CA ASN A 554 -13.12 0.20 -0.03
C ASN A 554 -13.22 -0.66 -1.29
N GLU A 555 -14.23 -1.51 -1.37
CA GLU A 555 -14.49 -2.33 -2.55
C GLU A 555 -14.66 -1.45 -3.79
N PHE A 556 -15.47 -0.40 -3.68
CA PHE A 556 -15.71 0.52 -4.78
C PHE A 556 -14.45 1.30 -5.16
N ALA A 557 -13.69 1.83 -4.18
CA ALA A 557 -12.46 2.59 -4.45
C ALA A 557 -11.41 1.75 -5.21
N GLN A 558 -11.24 0.49 -4.83
CA GLN A 558 -10.34 -0.45 -5.50
C GLN A 558 -10.82 -0.78 -6.92
N GLN A 559 -12.12 -1.04 -7.11
CA GLN A 559 -12.68 -1.37 -8.42
C GLN A 559 -12.63 -0.18 -9.40
N SER A 560 -12.96 1.01 -8.91
CA SER A 560 -13.04 2.25 -9.71
C SER A 560 -11.69 2.92 -9.95
N ASN A 561 -10.65 2.49 -9.24
CA ASN A 561 -9.35 3.15 -9.19
C ASN A 561 -9.48 4.66 -8.90
N ALA A 562 -10.41 5.01 -8.01
CA ALA A 562 -10.67 6.36 -7.54
C ALA A 562 -10.69 6.42 -6.01
N ILE A 563 -10.37 7.59 -5.46
CA ILE A 563 -10.59 7.86 -4.04
C ILE A 563 -12.09 8.09 -3.87
N LEU A 564 -12.72 7.32 -2.99
CA LEU A 564 -14.13 7.47 -2.67
C LEU A 564 -14.29 8.21 -1.35
N VAL A 565 -15.04 9.30 -1.34
CA VAL A 565 -15.54 10.00 -0.16
C VAL A 565 -17.03 9.67 -0.04
N LEU A 566 -17.36 8.60 0.69
CA LEU A 566 -18.73 8.16 0.92
C LEU A 566 -19.35 9.00 2.05
N LYS A 567 -20.22 9.93 1.67
CA LYS A 567 -20.91 10.87 2.58
C LYS A 567 -22.02 10.14 3.33
N GLY A 568 -22.05 10.30 4.65
CA GLY A 568 -23.05 9.73 5.56
C GLY A 568 -22.92 10.35 6.95
N GLN A 569 -23.59 9.79 7.96
CA GLN A 569 -23.45 10.25 9.35
C GLN A 569 -21.98 10.24 9.81
N ASN A 570 -21.26 9.18 9.44
CA ASN A 570 -19.80 9.16 9.40
C ASN A 570 -19.39 9.21 7.94
N THR A 571 -18.35 9.97 7.61
CA THR A 571 -17.82 10.02 6.25
C THR A 571 -16.61 9.10 6.13
N PHE A 572 -16.62 8.22 5.13
CA PHE A 572 -15.52 7.31 4.85
C PHE A 572 -14.75 7.75 3.61
N ILE A 573 -13.43 7.84 3.73
CA ILE A 573 -12.52 8.15 2.63
C ILE A 573 -11.71 6.88 2.33
N ALA A 574 -12.02 6.20 1.23
CA ALA A 574 -11.33 4.98 0.81
C ALA A 574 -10.45 5.24 -0.42
N THR A 575 -9.24 4.68 -0.44
CA THR A 575 -8.29 4.86 -1.53
C THR A 575 -8.17 3.59 -2.40
N PRO A 576 -7.76 3.70 -3.68
CA PRO A 576 -7.54 2.55 -4.55
C PRO A 576 -6.53 1.54 -4.00
N GLU A 577 -5.59 2.01 -3.18
CA GLU A 577 -4.54 1.21 -2.55
C GLU A 577 -5.03 0.44 -1.31
N GLY A 578 -6.28 0.66 -0.90
CA GLY A 578 -6.92 -0.02 0.23
C GLY A 578 -6.78 0.68 1.57
N SER A 579 -6.32 1.94 1.61
CA SER A 579 -6.37 2.75 2.82
C SER A 579 -7.77 3.29 3.04
N ILE A 580 -8.22 3.33 4.30
CA ILE A 580 -9.54 3.86 4.66
C ILE A 580 -9.38 4.83 5.82
N PHE A 581 -10.04 5.97 5.72
CA PHE A 581 -10.13 6.97 6.77
C PHE A 581 -11.58 7.19 7.15
N LYS A 582 -11.87 7.33 8.46
CA LYS A 582 -13.21 7.62 8.96
C LYS A 582 -13.22 8.94 9.69
N ASN A 583 -14.03 9.85 9.18
CA ASN A 583 -14.35 11.10 9.86
C ASN A 583 -15.66 10.93 10.63
N GLU A 584 -15.57 11.08 11.95
CA GLU A 584 -16.71 11.06 12.90
C GLU A 584 -17.13 12.48 13.33
N ALA A 585 -16.33 13.49 12.98
CA ALA A 585 -16.66 14.89 13.24
C ALA A 585 -17.79 15.35 12.32
N GLY A 586 -18.56 16.35 12.76
CA GLY A 586 -19.66 16.91 12.00
C GLY A 586 -20.89 17.18 12.87
N SER A 587 -21.90 17.77 12.25
CA SER A 587 -23.17 18.05 12.94
C SER A 587 -24.32 17.92 11.96
N ARG A 588 -25.55 17.77 12.49
CA ARG A 588 -26.78 17.73 11.67
C ARG A 588 -26.99 19.02 10.86
N ALA A 589 -26.30 20.12 11.20
CA ALA A 589 -26.32 21.35 10.42
C ALA A 589 -25.86 21.13 8.97
N LEU A 590 -24.96 20.16 8.74
CA LEU A 590 -24.48 19.82 7.39
C LEU A 590 -25.54 19.17 6.51
N GLY A 591 -26.68 18.75 7.07
CA GLY A 591 -27.83 18.22 6.33
C GLY A 591 -28.67 19.31 5.66
N THR A 592 -28.01 20.25 4.98
CA THR A 592 -28.63 21.40 4.30
C THR A 592 -28.27 21.42 2.82
N ALA A 593 -29.11 22.06 2.00
CA ALA A 593 -28.87 22.15 0.55
C ALA A 593 -27.54 22.88 0.26
N GLY A 594 -26.75 22.33 -0.67
CA GLY A 594 -25.46 22.89 -1.09
C GLY A 594 -24.26 22.56 -0.19
N SER A 595 -24.48 21.74 0.84
CA SER A 595 -23.42 21.20 1.70
C SER A 595 -22.41 20.33 0.92
N GLY A 596 -22.91 19.45 0.04
CA GLY A 596 -22.07 18.65 -0.88
C GLY A 596 -21.22 19.52 -1.81
N ASP A 597 -21.83 20.54 -2.43
CA ASP A 597 -21.12 21.48 -3.31
C ASP A 597 -19.98 22.21 -2.57
N THR A 598 -20.24 22.58 -1.30
CA THR A 598 -19.24 23.19 -0.43
C THR A 598 -18.07 22.24 -0.20
N LEU A 599 -18.32 20.97 0.13
CA LEU A 599 -17.29 19.95 0.29
C LEU A 599 -16.47 19.74 -1.00
N ALA A 600 -17.12 19.63 -2.16
CA ALA A 600 -16.45 19.48 -3.44
C ALA A 600 -15.52 20.67 -3.74
N GLY A 601 -15.99 21.88 -3.43
CA GLY A 601 -15.19 23.11 -3.52
C GLY A 601 -13.98 23.13 -2.58
N ILE A 602 -14.15 22.70 -1.32
CA ILE A 602 -13.05 22.61 -0.35
C ILE A 602 -11.98 21.64 -0.86
N ILE A 603 -12.35 20.41 -1.24
CA ILE A 603 -11.41 19.39 -1.73
C ILE A 603 -10.70 19.89 -3.00
N GLY A 604 -11.45 20.48 -3.94
CA GLY A 604 -10.87 21.06 -5.16
C GLY A 604 -9.89 22.20 -4.87
N GLY A 605 -10.20 23.06 -3.91
CA GLY A 605 -9.32 24.15 -3.49
C GLY A 605 -8.02 23.66 -2.84
N LEU A 606 -8.07 22.56 -2.08
CA LEU A 606 -6.90 21.92 -1.49
C LEU A 606 -6.04 21.20 -2.55
N LEU A 607 -6.66 20.50 -3.51
CA LEU A 607 -5.96 19.94 -4.67
C LEU A 607 -5.23 21.03 -5.46
N ALA A 608 -5.91 22.17 -5.69
CA ALA A 608 -5.32 23.28 -6.42
C ALA A 608 -4.09 23.87 -5.72
N GLN A 609 -4.05 23.79 -4.38
CA GLN A 609 -2.92 24.20 -3.56
C GLN A 609 -1.75 23.20 -3.59
N GLY A 610 -1.82 22.12 -4.37
CA GLY A 610 -0.75 21.13 -4.55
C GLY A 610 -0.78 19.96 -3.56
N MET A 611 -1.86 19.82 -2.78
CA MET A 611 -1.99 18.69 -1.87
C MET A 611 -2.16 17.36 -2.61
N GLN A 612 -1.59 16.30 -2.05
CA GLN A 612 -1.82 14.94 -2.52
C GLN A 612 -3.33 14.61 -2.45
N PRO A 613 -3.91 13.90 -3.45
CA PRO A 613 -5.36 13.69 -3.52
C PRO A 613 -5.99 13.09 -2.27
N THR A 614 -5.35 12.09 -1.66
CA THR A 614 -5.83 11.49 -0.40
C THR A 614 -5.82 12.49 0.74
N ALA A 615 -4.76 13.29 0.88
CA ALA A 615 -4.66 14.32 1.91
C ALA A 615 -5.70 15.42 1.71
N ALA A 616 -5.93 15.84 0.46
CA ALA A 616 -6.95 16.83 0.11
C ALA A 616 -8.37 16.34 0.46
N ALA A 617 -8.68 15.06 0.21
CA ALA A 617 -9.95 14.46 0.60
C ALA A 617 -10.11 14.40 2.13
N VAL A 618 -9.09 13.91 2.85
CA VAL A 618 -9.11 13.79 4.31
C VAL A 618 -9.27 15.16 4.97
N TRP A 619 -8.45 16.15 4.59
CA TRP A 619 -8.55 17.52 5.11
C TRP A 619 -9.87 18.17 4.70
N GLY A 620 -10.33 17.98 3.46
CA GLY A 620 -11.54 18.60 2.97
C GLY A 620 -12.78 18.15 3.74
N VAL A 621 -12.89 16.84 4.00
CA VAL A 621 -13.95 16.27 4.85
C VAL A 621 -13.85 16.82 6.28
N TYR A 622 -12.65 16.89 6.85
CA TYR A 622 -12.48 17.38 8.22
C TYR A 622 -12.82 18.87 8.36
N PHE A 623 -12.38 19.71 7.41
CA PHE A 623 -12.74 21.14 7.38
C PHE A 623 -14.25 21.33 7.30
N HIS A 624 -14.90 20.59 6.41
CA HIS A 624 -16.35 20.64 6.24
C HIS A 624 -17.09 20.22 7.51
N ALA A 625 -16.65 19.13 8.14
CA ALA A 625 -17.18 18.64 9.41
C ALA A 625 -17.07 19.68 10.54
N VAL A 626 -15.87 20.24 10.73
CA VAL A 626 -15.61 21.26 11.75
C VAL A 626 -16.38 22.55 11.48
N ALA A 627 -16.59 22.92 10.21
CA ALA A 627 -17.44 24.05 9.84
C ALA A 627 -18.89 23.81 10.25
N GLY A 628 -19.42 22.61 10.01
CA GLY A 628 -20.74 22.20 10.49
C GLY A 628 -20.88 22.24 12.01
N GLU A 629 -19.88 21.79 12.76
CA GLU A 629 -19.89 21.87 14.23
C GLU A 629 -19.81 23.31 14.74
N THR A 630 -19.01 24.15 14.08
CA THR A 630 -18.83 25.57 14.44
C THR A 630 -20.13 26.33 14.22
N VAL A 631 -20.73 26.22 13.02
CA VAL A 631 -22.01 26.85 12.70
C VAL A 631 -23.14 26.34 13.59
N SER A 632 -23.16 25.05 13.88
CA SER A 632 -24.14 24.43 14.78
C SER A 632 -24.14 25.06 16.18
N LYS A 633 -22.96 25.45 16.70
CA LYS A 633 -22.82 26.14 17.99
C LYS A 633 -23.18 27.63 17.92
N GLU A 634 -22.93 28.28 16.79
CA GLU A 634 -23.14 29.73 16.62
C GLU A 634 -24.56 30.09 16.21
N VAL A 635 -25.10 29.40 15.20
CA VAL A 635 -26.36 29.73 14.52
C VAL A 635 -27.48 28.75 14.90
N GLY A 636 -27.12 27.58 15.42
CA GLY A 636 -28.04 26.46 15.63
C GLY A 636 -28.05 25.51 14.43
N HIS A 637 -28.72 24.37 14.58
CA HIS A 637 -28.59 23.29 13.62
C HIS A 637 -29.62 23.38 12.49
N ASP A 638 -30.86 23.78 12.80
CA ASP A 638 -32.00 23.71 11.88
C ASP A 638 -32.03 24.87 10.87
N GLY A 639 -31.36 25.99 11.17
CA GLY A 639 -31.29 27.18 10.31
C GLY A 639 -29.97 27.32 9.54
N ALA A 640 -29.07 26.33 9.62
CA ALA A 640 -27.77 26.41 8.98
C ALA A 640 -27.87 26.32 7.46
N MET A 641 -27.16 27.21 6.77
CA MET A 641 -27.04 27.20 5.31
C MET A 641 -25.62 26.85 4.88
N ALA A 642 -25.44 26.32 3.67
CA ALA A 642 -24.12 26.02 3.13
C ALA A 642 -23.17 27.24 3.14
N SER A 643 -23.71 28.45 2.90
CA SER A 643 -22.95 29.70 2.99
C SER A 643 -22.36 29.95 4.37
N ASP A 644 -23.04 29.50 5.44
CA ASP A 644 -22.53 29.67 6.80
C ASP A 644 -21.23 28.89 6.98
N PHE A 645 -21.15 27.65 6.47
CA PHE A 645 -19.93 26.85 6.55
C PHE A 645 -18.78 27.53 5.82
N ILE A 646 -19.05 28.00 4.59
CA ILE A 646 -18.09 28.69 3.72
C ILE A 646 -17.50 29.92 4.43
N ASP A 647 -18.34 30.71 5.10
CA ASP A 647 -17.90 31.94 5.75
C ASP A 647 -17.01 31.69 6.97
N ARG A 648 -17.10 30.53 7.62
CA ARG A 648 -16.26 30.16 8.78
C ARG A 648 -14.96 29.45 8.38
N LEU A 649 -14.82 28.97 7.13
CA LEU A 649 -13.62 28.24 6.68
C LEU A 649 -12.30 28.96 7.00
N PRO A 650 -12.13 30.28 6.76
CA PRO A 650 -10.84 30.94 7.03
C PRO A 650 -10.46 30.92 8.52
N THR A 651 -11.43 31.14 9.42
CA THR A 651 -11.20 31.12 10.87
C THR A 651 -10.85 29.71 11.34
N ILE A 652 -11.52 28.69 10.79
CA ILE A 652 -11.25 27.29 11.10
C ILE A 652 -9.86 26.90 10.59
N GLN A 653 -9.49 27.32 9.38
CA GLN A 653 -8.17 27.08 8.81
C GLN A 653 -7.06 27.67 9.68
N ARG A 654 -7.21 28.91 10.16
CA ARG A 654 -6.26 29.51 11.09
C ARG A 654 -6.13 28.68 12.37
N ARG A 655 -7.25 28.35 13.02
CA ARG A 655 -7.27 27.57 14.26
C ARG A 655 -6.61 26.19 14.09
N LEU A 656 -6.95 25.46 13.03
CA LEU A 656 -6.42 24.13 12.81
C LEU A 656 -4.92 24.15 12.48
N ARG A 657 -4.41 25.18 11.80
CA ARG A 657 -2.95 25.36 11.62
C ARG A 657 -2.24 25.53 12.96
N GLU A 658 -2.77 26.37 13.84
CA GLU A 658 -2.23 26.53 15.21
C GLU A 658 -2.24 25.22 16.00
N GLU A 659 -3.28 24.40 15.87
CA GLU A 659 -3.39 23.10 16.54
C GLU A 659 -2.44 22.02 15.95
N THR A 660 -2.18 22.06 14.64
CA THR A 660 -1.25 21.13 14.00
C THR A 660 0.21 21.51 14.21
N ASP A 661 0.52 22.80 14.35
CA ASP A 661 1.91 23.29 14.39
C ASP A 661 2.46 23.40 15.83
N ASN A 662 1.63 23.58 16.87
CA ASN A 662 2.08 23.91 18.24
C ASN A 662 2.31 22.72 19.22
N SER A 663 2.55 21.48 18.77
CA SER A 663 2.72 20.34 19.69
C SER A 663 4.13 19.79 19.88
N ASP A 664 5.17 20.43 19.34
CA ASP A 664 6.57 20.05 19.61
C ASP A 664 7.14 20.68 20.90
N GLY A 665 6.28 21.13 21.81
CA GLY A 665 6.72 21.68 23.09
C GLY A 665 5.61 21.77 24.13
N LYS A 666 5.41 20.69 24.89
CA LYS A 666 5.08 20.73 26.33
C LYS A 666 5.25 19.37 26.99
#